data_AF-A0A972CYF6-F1
#
_entry.id   AF-A0A972CYF6-F1
#
_cell.length_a   1.000
_cell.length_b   1.000
_cell.length_c   1.000
_cell.angle_alpha   90.00
_cell.angle_beta   90.00
_cell.angle_gamma   90.00
#
_symmetry.space_group_name_H-M   'P 1'
#
loop_
_entity.id
_entity.type
_entity.pdbx_description
1 polymer ?
#
loop_
_entity_poly.entity_id
_entity_poly.type
_entity_poly.pdbx_seq_one_letter_code
_entity_poly.pdbx_strand_id
1 'polypeptide(L)'
;MQKSNFLMIKLMIDEFKLYVDSYSDEKLHELREKYDASYAFFRHRINGTSKIVIFPVSKTEHIINTEEEYIVDFQKDPLLIKKLVHELLFRKIIALGRDVEKYSSIRFMSNKEKDNLLNAIIPDKYKGMIAYKKQFEIDSRVFFPKNQAIIGILINSKYRWDIKLNCLTLKDNNINLINKYVCEMEPSNFRLLAERRKLLGKIASIDNNIAVIRGRNGKITRPLSNLFLENNFSNRNEVLSDLLGERTFNSIINKIKSSSGVLNSAEEQIKTVEIIADWLKKTKFTNEQGFEFQFTELFNDSNPLWHKLLTKNTRFIFSIHEDKIDIHADKGLKNYGPYDSISFTPKTPKIAVILNKENRGIVTSFLNKLENGIPFVKTSYGQPYGQGMIKKYELSSIEWVLYETEGNTIADYSKAIKTCLSENSQIDLALVQTSINHKGLKNSESPYYLAKAKFMMNNIPVQEVNIETMKKADAQIVYILNNIALACYAKLGGTPWVIPSNKSIDRELVIGIGSTIIKKDRFKYDKRIVGLTTVFNSDGRYILSNKSREVEFDEYFDTLLSSLKLVMNEVSEHEGWTKGDNVRLIFHCFKPFKNKEAQAIKKVVDDLNKEYNVLYSFIHVANYHSFFIVDTNNQGNYGKGKWMLSKGSGIILDKYNSLIQLTGAQDIKTPNHGMARPILIKLHKESTFIDLQYLSQQLLNFTGMSFRSFSTAPLPVTIWYSQMIAKLLGNMKDIEGWDSDNMINKLKYSRWFL
;
A
#
# COMPACT_ATOMS: atom_id res chain seq x y z
N MET A 1 3.54 -16.09 22.62
CA MET A 1 4.34 -16.96 21.74
C MET A 1 4.15 -16.45 20.33
N GLN A 2 5.24 -16.20 19.61
CA GLN A 2 5.14 -15.69 18.23
C GLN A 2 5.02 -16.83 17.24
N LYS A 3 4.04 -16.75 16.35
CA LYS A 3 3.83 -17.75 15.28
C LYS A 3 3.41 -17.09 13.99
N SER A 4 3.87 -17.64 12.88
CA SER A 4 3.53 -17.19 11.54
C SER A 4 2.40 -18.00 10.93
N ASN A 5 1.88 -17.53 9.81
CA ASN A 5 0.96 -18.31 8.98
C ASN A 5 1.67 -19.23 7.97
N PHE A 6 2.95 -19.54 8.20
CA PHE A 6 3.75 -20.42 7.36
C PHE A 6 3.79 -21.83 7.94
N LEU A 7 3.19 -22.79 7.23
CA LEU A 7 3.19 -24.20 7.59
C LEU A 7 4.35 -24.90 6.88
N MET A 8 5.28 -25.44 7.66
CA MET A 8 6.48 -26.09 7.13
C MET A 8 6.18 -27.51 6.64
N ILE A 9 7.02 -28.01 5.73
CA ILE A 9 7.00 -29.42 5.32
C ILE A 9 8.22 -30.16 5.87
N LYS A 10 8.09 -31.50 5.94
CA LYS A 10 9.19 -32.45 6.06
C LYS A 10 9.09 -33.43 4.89
N LEU A 11 10.20 -33.60 4.17
CA LEU A 11 10.31 -34.64 3.15
C LEU A 11 10.48 -35.99 3.85
N MET A 12 9.84 -37.03 3.30
CA MET A 12 9.88 -38.39 3.86
C MET A 12 10.87 -39.30 3.12
N ILE A 13 11.72 -38.69 2.30
CA ILE A 13 12.67 -39.32 1.39
C ILE A 13 13.94 -38.46 1.34
N ASP A 14 15.05 -39.06 0.92
CA ASP A 14 16.35 -38.39 0.81
C ASP A 14 16.72 -38.00 -0.63
N GLU A 15 16.25 -38.78 -1.62
CA GLU A 15 16.44 -38.52 -3.04
C GLU A 15 15.15 -38.80 -3.81
N PHE A 16 14.95 -38.10 -4.92
CA PHE A 16 13.84 -38.36 -5.83
C PHE A 16 14.28 -38.24 -7.27
N LYS A 17 13.99 -39.27 -8.07
CA LYS A 17 14.37 -39.34 -9.48
C LYS A 17 13.23 -38.82 -10.36
N LEU A 18 13.57 -37.94 -11.29
CA LEU A 18 12.66 -37.32 -12.24
C LEU A 18 13.17 -37.49 -13.66
N TYR A 19 12.27 -37.45 -14.64
CA TYR A 19 12.63 -37.31 -16.04
C TYR A 19 12.65 -35.84 -16.44
N VAL A 20 13.61 -35.49 -17.30
CA VAL A 20 13.75 -34.12 -17.82
C VAL A 20 13.91 -34.14 -19.33
N ASP A 21 13.51 -33.05 -19.96
CA ASP A 21 13.61 -32.87 -21.41
C ASP A 21 14.15 -31.48 -21.76
N SER A 22 14.64 -31.34 -22.98
CA SER A 22 14.86 -30.08 -23.67
C SER A 22 13.65 -29.14 -23.59
N TYR A 23 13.91 -27.86 -23.36
CA TYR A 23 12.86 -26.85 -23.24
C TYR A 23 12.64 -26.10 -24.55
N SER A 24 11.39 -26.14 -25.03
CA SER A 24 10.79 -25.13 -25.91
C SER A 24 9.38 -24.78 -25.40
N ASP A 25 8.88 -23.61 -25.76
CA ASP A 25 7.53 -23.20 -25.34
C ASP A 25 6.45 -24.05 -26.03
N GLU A 26 6.68 -24.44 -27.29
CA GLU A 26 5.81 -25.31 -28.08
C GLU A 26 5.71 -26.69 -27.43
N LYS A 27 6.84 -27.33 -27.12
CA LYS A 27 6.89 -28.67 -26.53
C LYS A 27 6.25 -28.71 -25.15
N LEU A 28 6.50 -27.68 -24.33
CA LEU A 28 5.85 -27.57 -23.01
C LEU A 28 4.34 -27.44 -23.14
N HIS A 29 3.85 -26.74 -24.17
CA HIS A 29 2.43 -26.59 -24.42
C HIS A 29 1.80 -27.91 -24.87
N GLU A 30 2.40 -28.60 -25.84
CA GLU A 30 1.96 -29.91 -26.34
C GLU A 30 1.88 -30.97 -25.24
N LEU A 31 2.93 -31.06 -24.40
CA LEU A 31 2.97 -32.00 -23.27
C LEU A 31 1.83 -31.75 -22.28
N ARG A 32 1.53 -30.48 -21.97
CA ARG A 32 0.42 -30.12 -21.09
C ARG A 32 -0.92 -30.45 -21.72
N GLU A 33 -1.12 -30.13 -22.99
CA GLU A 33 -2.39 -30.42 -23.67
C GLU A 33 -2.74 -31.90 -23.68
N LYS A 34 -1.72 -32.77 -23.81
CA LYS A 34 -1.87 -34.21 -23.92
C LYS A 34 -1.89 -34.94 -22.57
N TYR A 35 -1.12 -34.49 -21.58
CA TYR A 35 -0.83 -35.27 -20.37
C TYR A 35 -1.12 -34.56 -19.03
N ASP A 36 -1.75 -33.37 -19.01
CA ASP A 36 -2.02 -32.61 -17.77
C ASP A 36 -2.82 -33.38 -16.71
N ALA A 37 -3.55 -34.43 -17.08
CA ALA A 37 -4.30 -35.25 -16.14
C ALA A 37 -3.40 -36.08 -15.22
N SER A 38 -2.30 -36.62 -15.76
CA SER A 38 -1.43 -37.60 -15.09
C SER A 38 -0.04 -37.05 -14.76
N TYR A 39 0.36 -35.96 -15.42
CA TYR A 39 1.66 -35.32 -15.25
C TYR A 39 1.54 -33.81 -15.03
N ALA A 40 2.55 -33.26 -14.36
CA ALA A 40 2.80 -31.84 -14.27
C ALA A 40 4.17 -31.51 -14.89
N PHE A 41 4.20 -30.41 -15.64
CA PHE A 41 5.38 -30.00 -16.40
C PHE A 41 5.89 -28.65 -15.93
N PHE A 42 7.15 -28.60 -15.53
CA PHE A 42 7.77 -27.37 -15.03
C PHE A 42 9.01 -26.98 -15.83
N ARG A 43 9.06 -25.74 -16.32
CA ARG A 43 10.33 -25.15 -16.74
C ARG A 43 11.24 -24.96 -15.53
N HIS A 44 12.42 -25.56 -15.51
CA HIS A 44 13.41 -25.41 -14.44
C HIS A 44 14.83 -25.30 -15.03
N ARG A 45 15.77 -24.69 -14.28
CA ARG A 45 17.16 -24.64 -14.71
C ARG A 45 17.94 -25.74 -14.01
N ILE A 46 18.58 -26.61 -14.78
CA ILE A 46 19.42 -27.70 -14.30
C ILE A 46 20.78 -27.53 -14.95
N ASN A 47 21.85 -27.48 -14.15
CA ASN A 47 23.22 -27.26 -14.63
C ASN A 47 23.36 -26.05 -15.58
N GLY A 48 22.64 -24.95 -15.28
CA GLY A 48 22.65 -23.72 -16.08
C GLY A 48 21.73 -23.73 -17.32
N THR A 49 21.24 -24.89 -17.76
CA THR A 49 20.36 -25.03 -18.93
C THR A 49 18.89 -25.08 -18.53
N SER A 50 17.99 -24.53 -19.37
CA SER A 50 16.54 -24.64 -19.13
C SER A 50 16.05 -26.00 -19.63
N LYS A 51 15.37 -26.74 -18.76
CA LYS A 51 14.79 -28.06 -19.03
C LYS A 51 13.30 -28.07 -18.65
N ILE A 52 12.55 -29.00 -19.22
CA ILE A 52 11.19 -29.36 -18.80
C ILE A 52 11.32 -30.50 -17.80
N VAL A 53 10.93 -30.26 -16.55
CA VAL A 53 10.81 -31.31 -15.53
C VAL A 53 9.44 -31.97 -15.69
N ILE A 54 9.44 -33.29 -15.80
CA ILE A 54 8.26 -34.13 -15.97
C ILE A 54 7.96 -34.80 -14.63
N PHE A 55 6.93 -34.32 -13.94
CA PHE A 55 6.55 -34.82 -12.62
C PHE A 55 5.24 -35.60 -12.71
N PRO A 56 5.23 -36.91 -12.43
CA PRO A 56 3.98 -37.66 -12.31
C PRO A 56 3.22 -37.20 -11.07
N VAL A 57 1.92 -36.94 -11.21
CA VAL A 57 1.07 -36.46 -10.09
C VAL A 57 0.24 -37.56 -9.44
N SER A 58 0.13 -38.72 -10.07
CA SER A 58 -0.52 -39.93 -9.55
C SER A 58 0.12 -41.17 -10.15
N LYS A 59 -0.23 -42.35 -9.64
CA LYS A 59 0.09 -43.61 -10.32
C LYS A 59 -0.49 -43.58 -11.75
N THR A 60 0.36 -43.82 -12.74
CA THR A 60 0.02 -43.82 -14.16
C THR A 60 0.66 -45.02 -14.84
N GLU A 61 -0.08 -45.68 -15.74
CA GLU A 61 0.41 -46.79 -16.56
C GLU A 61 1.25 -46.26 -17.75
N HIS A 62 0.97 -45.04 -18.20
CA HIS A 62 1.74 -44.38 -19.25
C HIS A 62 2.94 -43.67 -18.62
N ILE A 63 4.14 -44.23 -18.78
CA ILE A 63 5.39 -43.63 -18.33
C ILE A 63 5.95 -42.76 -19.47
N ILE A 64 6.10 -41.45 -19.22
CA ILE A 64 6.85 -40.57 -20.13
C ILE A 64 8.33 -40.73 -19.77
N ASN A 65 9.02 -41.62 -20.48
CA ASN A 65 10.47 -41.77 -20.38
C ASN A 65 11.13 -40.87 -21.41
N THR A 66 11.96 -39.95 -20.94
CA THR A 66 12.92 -39.21 -21.77
C THR A 66 14.31 -39.82 -21.57
N GLU A 67 15.26 -39.51 -22.46
CA GLU A 67 16.63 -40.03 -22.37
C GLU A 67 17.40 -39.51 -21.15
N GLU A 68 16.96 -38.39 -20.55
CA GLU A 68 17.66 -37.71 -19.47
C GLU A 68 16.91 -37.82 -18.14
N GLU A 69 17.62 -38.35 -17.14
CA GLU A 69 17.15 -38.49 -15.77
C GLU A 69 17.82 -37.46 -14.87
N TYR A 70 17.08 -36.99 -13.87
CA TYR A 70 17.57 -36.03 -12.89
C TYR A 70 17.27 -36.51 -11.48
N ILE A 71 18.31 -36.67 -10.66
CA ILE A 71 18.19 -36.94 -9.24
C ILE A 71 18.10 -35.59 -8.52
N VAL A 72 16.97 -35.34 -7.87
CA VAL A 72 16.73 -34.08 -7.15
C VAL A 72 17.51 -34.09 -5.84
N ASP A 73 18.49 -33.18 -5.73
CA ASP A 73 19.16 -32.88 -4.47
C ASP A 73 18.31 -31.90 -3.67
N PHE A 74 17.76 -32.34 -2.54
CA PHE A 74 16.81 -31.53 -1.77
C PHE A 74 17.44 -30.30 -1.10
N GLN A 75 18.74 -30.33 -0.82
CA GLN A 75 19.45 -29.20 -0.26
C GLN A 75 19.81 -28.18 -1.34
N LYS A 76 20.13 -28.65 -2.56
CA LYS A 76 20.54 -27.78 -3.67
C LYS A 76 19.36 -27.23 -4.47
N ASP A 77 18.21 -27.93 -4.52
CA ASP A 77 17.05 -27.56 -5.35
C ASP A 77 15.74 -27.29 -4.58
N PRO A 78 15.74 -26.48 -3.51
CA PRO A 78 14.52 -26.23 -2.74
C PRO A 78 13.43 -25.54 -3.58
N LEU A 79 13.81 -24.82 -4.65
CA LEU A 79 12.86 -24.20 -5.58
C LEU A 79 12.10 -25.22 -6.43
N LEU A 80 12.73 -26.34 -6.80
CA LEU A 80 12.07 -27.42 -7.53
C LEU A 80 11.11 -28.14 -6.59
N ILE A 81 11.56 -28.52 -5.40
CA ILE A 81 10.72 -29.16 -4.37
C ILE A 81 9.48 -28.31 -4.08
N LYS A 82 9.63 -26.99 -3.93
CA LYS A 82 8.51 -26.07 -3.74
C LYS A 82 7.47 -26.17 -4.86
N LYS A 83 7.88 -26.41 -6.12
CA LYS A 83 6.94 -26.62 -7.24
C LYS A 83 6.23 -27.97 -7.13
N LEU A 84 6.94 -29.05 -6.79
CA LEU A 84 6.36 -30.38 -6.61
C LEU A 84 5.31 -30.38 -5.48
N VAL A 85 5.66 -29.77 -4.34
CA VAL A 85 4.76 -29.58 -3.19
C VAL A 85 3.54 -28.75 -3.56
N HIS A 86 3.74 -27.65 -4.31
CA HIS A 86 2.65 -26.81 -4.80
C HIS A 86 1.68 -27.58 -5.68
N GLU A 87 2.21 -28.40 -6.59
CA GLU A 87 1.43 -29.19 -7.52
C GLU A 87 0.58 -30.25 -6.81
N LEU A 88 1.19 -31.07 -5.94
CA LEU A 88 0.43 -32.09 -5.20
C LEU A 88 -0.65 -31.47 -4.33
N LEU A 89 -0.37 -30.32 -3.70
CA LEU A 89 -1.37 -29.59 -2.93
C LEU A 89 -2.51 -29.07 -3.81
N PHE A 90 -2.18 -28.49 -4.96
CA PHE A 90 -3.17 -28.00 -5.94
C PHE A 90 -4.09 -29.13 -6.41
N ARG A 91 -3.52 -30.27 -6.81
CA ARG A 91 -4.27 -31.47 -7.22
C ARG A 91 -5.16 -32.00 -6.11
N LYS A 92 -4.65 -32.04 -4.88
CA LYS A 92 -5.44 -32.48 -3.72
C LYS A 92 -6.63 -31.55 -3.47
N ILE A 93 -6.47 -30.24 -3.64
CA ILE A 93 -7.55 -29.27 -3.45
C ILE A 93 -8.63 -29.43 -4.53
N ILE A 94 -8.24 -29.66 -5.79
CA ILE A 94 -9.20 -29.95 -6.88
C ILE A 94 -9.95 -31.25 -6.62
N ALA A 95 -9.25 -32.31 -6.18
CA ALA A 95 -9.86 -33.60 -5.86
C ALA A 95 -10.92 -33.51 -4.74
N LEU A 96 -10.91 -32.43 -3.94
CA LEU A 96 -11.95 -32.14 -2.93
C LEU A 96 -13.18 -31.40 -3.51
N GLY A 97 -13.26 -31.24 -4.84
CA GLY A 97 -14.35 -30.54 -5.52
C GLY A 97 -14.31 -29.02 -5.29
N ARG A 98 -13.12 -28.42 -5.23
CA ARG A 98 -12.96 -26.97 -5.08
C ARG A 98 -12.76 -26.29 -6.43
N ASP A 99 -13.54 -25.25 -6.68
CA ASP A 99 -13.35 -24.35 -7.82
C ASP A 99 -12.14 -23.46 -7.56
N VAL A 100 -10.99 -23.83 -8.12
CA VAL A 100 -9.75 -23.07 -7.99
C VAL A 100 -9.67 -22.00 -9.07
N GLU A 101 -9.59 -20.74 -8.64
CA GLU A 101 -9.57 -19.57 -9.53
C GLU A 101 -8.17 -19.21 -10.02
N LYS A 102 -7.14 -19.66 -9.30
CA LYS A 102 -5.75 -19.29 -9.56
C LYS A 102 -4.81 -20.41 -9.13
N TYR A 103 -3.87 -20.78 -10.00
CA TYR A 103 -2.84 -21.79 -9.73
C TYR A 103 -1.71 -21.26 -8.85
N SER A 104 -0.94 -20.26 -9.34
CA SER A 104 0.28 -19.73 -8.67
C SER A 104 0.15 -19.39 -7.18
N SER A 105 -1.05 -19.01 -6.76
CA SER A 105 -1.49 -18.88 -5.38
C SER A 105 -2.83 -19.57 -5.35
N ILE A 106 -2.90 -20.76 -4.75
CA ILE A 106 -4.06 -21.64 -4.85
C ILE A 106 -5.21 -20.94 -4.16
N ARG A 107 -6.17 -20.48 -4.95
CA ARG A 107 -7.25 -19.60 -4.50
C ARG A 107 -8.60 -20.22 -4.78
N PHE A 108 -9.42 -20.38 -3.77
CA PHE A 108 -10.75 -20.96 -3.88
C PHE A 108 -11.69 -20.43 -2.79
N MET A 109 -13.00 -20.50 -3.05
CA MET A 109 -14.04 -20.11 -2.09
C MET A 109 -14.38 -21.27 -1.15
N SER A 110 -14.81 -20.95 0.08
CA SER A 110 -15.41 -21.96 0.96
C SER A 110 -16.82 -22.32 0.49
N ASN A 111 -17.13 -23.63 0.46
CA ASN A 111 -18.48 -24.11 0.19
C ASN A 111 -19.30 -24.30 1.49
N LYS A 112 -18.73 -24.02 2.67
CA LYS A 112 -19.44 -24.18 3.94
C LYS A 112 -20.42 -23.01 4.14
N GLU A 113 -21.66 -23.31 4.49
CA GLU A 113 -22.68 -22.26 4.74
C GLU A 113 -22.27 -21.29 5.84
N LYS A 114 -21.65 -21.79 6.93
CA LYS A 114 -21.15 -20.97 8.04
C LYS A 114 -20.10 -19.92 7.63
N ASP A 115 -19.45 -20.11 6.49
CA ASP A 115 -18.48 -19.18 5.95
C ASP A 115 -19.12 -18.10 5.06
N ASN A 116 -20.45 -18.08 4.90
CA ASN A 116 -21.22 -17.02 4.25
C ASN A 116 -21.88 -16.09 5.29
N LEU A 117 -21.39 -14.85 5.42
CA LEU A 117 -21.95 -13.90 6.41
C LEU A 117 -23.39 -13.49 6.11
N LEU A 118 -23.84 -13.64 4.86
CA LEU A 118 -25.16 -13.17 4.44
C LEU A 118 -26.23 -14.26 4.53
N ASN A 119 -25.87 -15.51 4.86
CA ASN A 119 -26.79 -16.65 4.76
C ASN A 119 -28.09 -16.46 5.56
N ALA A 120 -27.98 -15.78 6.71
CA ALA A 120 -29.10 -15.53 7.63
C ALA A 120 -29.89 -14.23 7.34
N ILE A 121 -29.40 -13.36 6.45
CA ILE A 121 -29.98 -12.02 6.20
C ILE A 121 -30.48 -11.88 4.75
N ILE A 122 -29.87 -12.61 3.82
CA ILE A 122 -30.25 -12.55 2.41
C ILE A 122 -31.61 -13.25 2.19
N PRO A 123 -32.54 -12.66 1.42
CA PRO A 123 -33.80 -13.31 1.09
C PRO A 123 -33.60 -14.65 0.36
N ASP A 124 -34.51 -15.61 0.57
CA ASP A 124 -34.40 -16.96 0.01
C ASP A 124 -34.25 -16.97 -1.52
N LYS A 125 -34.99 -16.10 -2.22
CA LYS A 125 -34.90 -15.90 -3.67
C LYS A 125 -33.47 -15.63 -4.16
N TYR A 126 -32.63 -14.99 -3.35
CA TYR A 126 -31.27 -14.60 -3.72
C TYR A 126 -30.17 -15.43 -3.03
N LYS A 127 -30.54 -16.45 -2.23
CA LYS A 127 -29.58 -17.40 -1.67
C LYS A 127 -28.83 -18.12 -2.80
N GLY A 128 -27.53 -18.29 -2.63
CA GLY A 128 -26.65 -18.86 -3.67
C GLY A 128 -26.28 -17.91 -4.82
N MET A 129 -27.07 -16.87 -5.07
CA MET A 129 -26.79 -15.85 -6.08
C MET A 129 -26.01 -14.65 -5.54
N ILE A 130 -26.28 -14.25 -4.29
CA ILE A 130 -25.58 -13.17 -3.59
C ILE A 130 -24.98 -13.72 -2.32
N ALA A 131 -23.66 -13.59 -2.17
CA ALA A 131 -22.97 -14.05 -0.99
C ALA A 131 -21.78 -13.15 -0.62
N TYR A 132 -21.43 -13.16 0.66
CA TYR A 132 -20.19 -12.61 1.16
C TYR A 132 -19.48 -13.70 1.94
N LYS A 133 -18.61 -14.42 1.24
CA LYS A 133 -18.07 -15.72 1.66
C LYS A 133 -16.56 -15.66 1.91
N LYS A 134 -16.09 -16.54 2.80
CA LYS A 134 -14.66 -16.77 3.04
C LYS A 134 -14.00 -17.38 1.79
N GLN A 135 -12.87 -16.82 1.42
CA GLN A 135 -11.96 -17.29 0.38
C GLN A 135 -10.64 -17.68 1.04
N PHE A 136 -10.08 -18.81 0.62
CA PHE A 136 -8.74 -19.23 1.03
C PHE A 136 -7.72 -18.88 -0.06
N GLU A 137 -6.50 -18.62 0.38
CA GLU A 137 -5.36 -18.33 -0.49
C GLU A 137 -4.12 -19.02 0.09
N ILE A 138 -3.57 -19.97 -0.66
CA ILE A 138 -2.44 -20.79 -0.24
C ILE A 138 -1.26 -20.56 -1.18
N ASP A 139 -0.13 -20.14 -0.61
CA ASP A 139 1.06 -19.73 -1.33
C ASP A 139 2.26 -20.59 -0.94
N SER A 140 2.75 -21.44 -1.84
CA SER A 140 4.00 -22.18 -1.59
C SER A 140 5.21 -21.25 -1.63
N ARG A 141 6.11 -21.37 -0.66
CA ARG A 141 7.27 -20.50 -0.47
C ARG A 141 8.50 -21.30 -0.02
N VAL A 142 9.66 -20.71 -0.30
CA VAL A 142 10.96 -21.12 0.24
C VAL A 142 11.57 -19.88 0.87
N PHE A 143 12.13 -20.04 2.07
CA PHE A 143 12.92 -19.02 2.75
C PHE A 143 14.28 -19.59 3.11
N PHE A 144 15.25 -18.72 3.37
CA PHE A 144 16.62 -19.13 3.72
C PHE A 144 17.09 -18.47 5.04
N PRO A 145 16.35 -18.64 6.15
CA PRO A 145 16.77 -18.08 7.42
C PRO A 145 18.10 -18.71 7.83
N LYS A 146 19.07 -17.88 8.25
CA LYS A 146 20.43 -18.32 8.59
C LYS A 146 21.07 -19.18 7.49
N ASN A 147 20.76 -18.88 6.22
CA ASN A 147 21.21 -19.61 5.02
C ASN A 147 20.74 -21.07 4.91
N GLN A 148 19.74 -21.49 5.70
CA GLN A 148 19.15 -22.83 5.61
C GLN A 148 17.77 -22.77 4.95
N ALA A 149 17.54 -23.63 3.94
CA ALA A 149 16.29 -23.64 3.21
C ALA A 149 15.14 -24.19 4.09
N ILE A 150 14.04 -23.44 4.19
CA ILE A 150 12.77 -23.93 4.73
C ILE A 150 11.71 -23.84 3.64
N ILE A 151 11.01 -24.95 3.42
CA ILE A 151 9.93 -25.07 2.43
C ILE A 151 8.60 -25.21 3.15
N GLY A 152 7.56 -24.63 2.56
CA GLY A 152 6.23 -24.70 3.14
C GLY A 152 5.21 -23.90 2.36
N ILE A 153 4.09 -23.63 3.02
CA ILE A 153 2.98 -22.86 2.46
C ILE A 153 2.57 -21.74 3.41
N LEU A 154 2.22 -20.59 2.87
CA LEU A 154 1.50 -19.56 3.61
C LEU A 154 0.00 -19.79 3.43
N ILE A 155 -0.73 -19.82 4.54
CA ILE A 155 -2.18 -19.98 4.55
C ILE A 155 -2.82 -18.63 4.88
N ASN A 156 -3.79 -18.21 4.08
CA ASN A 156 -4.55 -16.98 4.31
C ASN A 156 -6.04 -17.21 4.08
N SER A 157 -6.84 -16.35 4.71
CA SER A 157 -8.26 -16.24 4.41
C SER A 157 -8.70 -14.79 4.34
N LYS A 158 -9.73 -14.51 3.55
CA LYS A 158 -10.39 -13.21 3.49
C LYS A 158 -11.84 -13.39 3.05
N TYR A 159 -12.71 -12.44 3.38
CA TYR A 159 -14.07 -12.44 2.86
C TYR A 159 -14.16 -11.62 1.59
N ARG A 160 -14.97 -12.09 0.64
CA ARG A 160 -15.25 -11.37 -0.61
C ARG A 160 -16.69 -11.55 -1.05
N TRP A 161 -17.14 -10.61 -1.85
CA TRP A 161 -18.41 -10.70 -2.54
C TRP A 161 -18.36 -11.73 -3.66
N ASP A 162 -19.41 -12.54 -3.72
CA ASP A 162 -19.71 -13.48 -4.79
C ASP A 162 -21.14 -13.19 -5.26
N ILE A 163 -21.27 -12.54 -6.43
CA ILE A 163 -22.55 -12.10 -6.99
C ILE A 163 -22.69 -12.73 -8.37
N LYS A 164 -23.56 -13.74 -8.49
CA LYS A 164 -23.77 -14.56 -9.68
C LYS A 164 -24.95 -14.10 -10.56
N LEU A 165 -25.54 -12.93 -10.26
CA LEU A 165 -26.62 -12.35 -11.07
C LEU A 165 -26.11 -11.87 -12.43
N ASN A 166 -26.70 -12.37 -13.51
CA ASN A 166 -26.44 -11.89 -14.86
C ASN A 166 -27.21 -10.59 -15.15
N CYS A 167 -26.83 -9.89 -16.20
CA CYS A 167 -27.42 -8.61 -16.57
C CYS A 167 -28.89 -8.75 -17.02
N LEU A 168 -29.31 -9.92 -17.51
CA LEU A 168 -30.72 -10.15 -17.85
C LEU A 168 -31.59 -10.09 -16.59
N THR A 169 -31.23 -10.86 -15.55
CA THR A 169 -31.93 -10.82 -14.26
C THR A 169 -31.95 -9.42 -13.65
N LEU A 170 -30.85 -8.67 -13.77
CA LEU A 170 -30.82 -7.30 -13.25
C LEU A 170 -31.76 -6.37 -14.02
N LYS A 171 -31.81 -6.47 -15.36
CA LYS A 171 -32.77 -5.72 -16.19
C LYS A 171 -34.21 -6.06 -15.84
N ASP A 172 -34.52 -7.34 -15.64
CA ASP A 172 -35.87 -7.80 -15.29
C ASP A 172 -36.33 -7.29 -13.90
N ASN A 173 -35.39 -6.86 -13.05
CA ASN A 173 -35.67 -6.20 -11.77
C ASN A 173 -35.50 -4.66 -11.88
N ASN A 174 -35.65 -4.08 -13.07
CA ASN A 174 -35.62 -2.63 -13.35
C ASN A 174 -34.31 -1.92 -12.97
N ILE A 175 -33.19 -2.64 -12.87
CA ILE A 175 -31.89 -2.01 -12.58
C ILE A 175 -31.36 -1.38 -13.86
N ASN A 176 -31.02 -0.09 -13.79
CA ASN A 176 -30.40 0.60 -14.92
C ASN A 176 -28.99 0.03 -15.20
N LEU A 177 -28.77 -0.47 -16.41
CA LEU A 177 -27.49 -1.04 -16.84
C LEU A 177 -26.70 -0.11 -17.76
N ILE A 178 -27.34 0.94 -18.30
CA ILE A 178 -26.69 1.89 -19.19
C ILE A 178 -25.57 2.60 -18.42
N ASN A 179 -24.45 2.81 -19.10
CA ASN A 179 -23.26 3.38 -18.51
C ASN A 179 -22.61 2.55 -17.38
N LYS A 180 -22.95 1.26 -17.23
CA LYS A 180 -22.24 0.36 -16.30
C LYS A 180 -21.24 -0.54 -17.02
N TYR A 181 -20.13 -0.84 -16.34
CA TYR A 181 -19.12 -1.77 -16.81
C TYR A 181 -19.58 -3.21 -16.63
N VAL A 182 -19.34 -4.05 -17.65
CA VAL A 182 -19.72 -5.47 -17.67
C VAL A 182 -18.56 -6.40 -17.98
N CYS A 183 -18.70 -7.61 -17.47
CA CYS A 183 -17.80 -8.74 -17.68
C CYS A 183 -18.55 -9.93 -18.31
N GLU A 184 -17.80 -10.83 -18.93
CA GLU A 184 -18.27 -12.12 -19.45
C GLU A 184 -17.40 -13.23 -18.83
N MET A 185 -17.94 -14.45 -18.71
CA MET A 185 -17.15 -15.60 -18.27
C MET A 185 -16.25 -16.07 -19.41
N GLU A 186 -14.97 -16.29 -19.09
CA GLU A 186 -13.97 -16.81 -20.02
C GLU A 186 -13.32 -18.04 -19.39
N PRO A 187 -13.14 -19.14 -20.16
CA PRO A 187 -12.35 -20.29 -19.74
C PRO A 187 -10.93 -19.88 -19.34
N SER A 188 -10.36 -20.57 -18.35
CA SER A 188 -8.96 -20.37 -18.00
C SER A 188 -8.03 -21.04 -19.02
N ASN A 189 -6.85 -20.44 -19.23
CA ASN A 189 -5.78 -21.06 -20.03
C ASN A 189 -5.25 -22.37 -19.42
N PHE A 190 -5.49 -22.60 -18.12
CA PHE A 190 -5.16 -23.84 -17.45
C PHE A 190 -6.47 -24.60 -17.19
N ARG A 191 -6.68 -25.72 -17.89
CA ARG A 191 -7.96 -26.45 -17.99
C ARG A 191 -8.53 -26.87 -16.62
N LEU A 192 -7.66 -27.01 -15.63
CA LEU A 192 -8.01 -27.39 -14.26
C LEU A 192 -8.52 -26.23 -13.38
N LEU A 193 -8.47 -24.99 -13.87
CA LEU A 193 -8.97 -23.81 -13.14
C LEU A 193 -10.40 -23.48 -13.55
N ALA A 194 -11.12 -22.92 -12.59
CA ALA A 194 -12.45 -22.37 -12.81
C ALA A 194 -12.43 -21.20 -13.82
N GLU A 195 -13.57 -20.98 -14.47
CA GLU A 195 -13.80 -19.83 -15.34
C GLU A 195 -13.59 -18.51 -14.59
N ARG A 196 -13.19 -17.47 -15.34
CA ARG A 196 -12.93 -16.14 -14.80
C ARG A 196 -13.77 -15.09 -15.48
N ARG A 197 -14.08 -14.01 -14.75
CA ARG A 197 -14.70 -12.81 -15.33
C ARG A 197 -13.68 -11.98 -16.09
N LYS A 198 -13.90 -11.81 -17.40
CA LYS A 198 -13.15 -10.88 -18.26
C LYS A 198 -13.95 -9.60 -18.45
N LEU A 199 -13.33 -8.46 -18.15
CA LEU A 199 -13.95 -7.15 -18.38
C LEU A 199 -14.08 -6.88 -19.89
N LEU A 200 -15.29 -6.58 -20.36
CA LEU A 200 -15.56 -6.31 -21.78
C LEU A 200 -15.60 -4.82 -22.10
N GLY A 201 -16.32 -4.04 -21.29
CA GLY A 201 -16.60 -2.65 -21.64
C GLY A 201 -17.72 -2.02 -20.83
N LYS A 202 -18.19 -0.85 -21.29
CA LYS A 202 -19.31 -0.11 -20.71
C LYS A 202 -20.54 -0.26 -21.61
N ILE A 203 -21.70 -0.57 -21.06
CA ILE A 203 -22.95 -0.64 -21.84
C ILE A 203 -23.32 0.77 -22.32
N ALA A 204 -23.52 0.92 -23.64
CA ALA A 204 -23.94 2.15 -24.28
C ALA A 204 -25.44 2.16 -24.58
N SER A 205 -25.98 1.04 -25.04
CA SER A 205 -27.41 0.85 -25.30
C SER A 205 -27.78 -0.63 -25.16
N ILE A 206 -29.08 -0.90 -25.03
CA ILE A 206 -29.64 -2.25 -24.97
C ILE A 206 -30.81 -2.30 -25.95
N ASP A 207 -30.84 -3.31 -26.81
CA ASP A 207 -31.93 -3.58 -27.75
C ASP A 207 -32.25 -5.07 -27.72
N ASN A 208 -33.53 -5.44 -27.55
CA ASN A 208 -33.99 -6.84 -27.52
C ASN A 208 -33.13 -7.81 -26.68
N ASN A 209 -32.79 -7.42 -25.45
CA ASN A 209 -31.91 -8.16 -24.51
C ASN A 209 -30.47 -8.39 -25.00
N ILE A 210 -30.02 -7.61 -25.99
CA ILE A 210 -28.65 -7.56 -26.48
C ILE A 210 -28.06 -6.19 -26.07
N ALA A 211 -26.93 -6.21 -25.37
CA ALA A 211 -26.21 -5.00 -25.00
C ALA A 211 -25.20 -4.61 -26.09
N VAL A 212 -25.18 -3.33 -26.44
CA VAL A 212 -24.11 -2.71 -27.21
C VAL A 212 -23.09 -2.14 -26.21
N ILE A 213 -21.90 -2.73 -26.20
CA ILE A 213 -20.84 -2.44 -25.25
C ILE A 213 -19.75 -1.61 -25.94
N ARG A 214 -19.36 -0.49 -25.36
CA ARG A 214 -18.14 0.24 -25.74
C ARG A 214 -16.96 -0.46 -25.06
N GLY A 215 -16.26 -1.30 -25.82
CA GLY A 215 -15.08 -2.03 -25.38
C GLY A 215 -13.78 -1.37 -25.85
N ARG A 216 -12.66 -2.04 -25.56
CA ARG A 216 -11.30 -1.55 -25.88
C ARG A 216 -11.06 -1.37 -27.39
N ASN A 217 -11.54 -2.32 -28.20
CA ASN A 217 -11.28 -2.37 -29.64
C ASN A 217 -12.50 -1.92 -30.47
N GLY A 218 -13.42 -1.17 -29.87
CA GLY A 218 -14.65 -0.72 -30.52
C GLY A 218 -15.92 -1.23 -29.85
N LYS A 219 -17.02 -1.24 -30.61
CA LYS A 219 -18.33 -1.72 -30.14
C LYS A 219 -18.38 -3.25 -30.18
N ILE A 220 -18.89 -3.86 -29.12
CA ILE A 220 -19.09 -5.30 -28.98
C ILE A 220 -20.56 -5.54 -28.65
N THR A 221 -21.21 -6.51 -29.26
CA THR A 221 -22.59 -6.91 -28.94
C THR A 221 -22.61 -8.24 -28.21
N ARG A 222 -23.38 -8.34 -27.12
CA ARG A 222 -23.54 -9.57 -26.33
C ARG A 222 -24.95 -9.69 -25.75
N PRO A 223 -25.53 -10.90 -25.66
CA PRO A 223 -26.75 -11.13 -24.91
C PRO A 223 -26.59 -10.79 -23.42
N LEU A 224 -27.60 -10.20 -22.80
CA LEU A 224 -27.58 -9.85 -21.37
C LEU A 224 -27.43 -11.07 -20.45
N SER A 225 -27.87 -12.27 -20.90
CA SER A 225 -27.74 -13.52 -20.16
C SER A 225 -26.29 -13.94 -19.90
N ASN A 226 -25.37 -13.53 -20.78
CA ASN A 226 -23.95 -13.89 -20.74
C ASN A 226 -23.10 -12.84 -20.01
N LEU A 227 -23.71 -11.70 -19.67
CA LEU A 227 -23.04 -10.55 -19.08
C LEU A 227 -23.28 -10.51 -17.57
N PHE A 228 -22.27 -10.04 -16.86
CA PHE A 228 -22.32 -9.77 -15.42
C PHE A 228 -21.83 -8.35 -15.17
N LEU A 229 -22.47 -7.61 -14.25
CA LEU A 229 -21.93 -6.32 -13.85
C LEU A 229 -20.57 -6.49 -13.18
N GLU A 230 -19.66 -5.54 -13.45
CA GLU A 230 -18.41 -5.44 -12.71
C GLU A 230 -18.73 -5.23 -11.21
N ASN A 231 -18.18 -6.08 -10.35
CA ASN A 231 -18.37 -6.03 -8.91
C ASN A 231 -17.51 -4.93 -8.24
N ASN A 232 -17.66 -3.69 -8.70
CA ASN A 232 -17.07 -2.52 -8.07
C ASN A 232 -18.00 -1.98 -6.95
N PHE A 233 -17.48 -1.10 -6.09
CA PHE A 233 -18.22 -0.59 -4.93
C PHE A 233 -19.51 0.13 -5.30
N SER A 234 -19.47 1.00 -6.33
CA SER A 234 -20.63 1.77 -6.77
C SER A 234 -21.74 0.86 -7.31
N ASN A 235 -21.41 0.04 -8.31
CA ASN A 235 -22.35 -0.89 -8.92
C ASN A 235 -22.94 -1.83 -7.88
N ARG A 236 -22.11 -2.38 -7.00
CA ARG A 236 -22.56 -3.32 -5.99
C ARG A 236 -23.55 -2.66 -5.02
N ASN A 237 -23.25 -1.48 -4.51
CA ASN A 237 -24.13 -0.83 -3.54
C ASN A 237 -25.46 -0.43 -4.17
N GLU A 238 -25.43 0.13 -5.38
CA GLU A 238 -26.62 0.48 -6.15
C GLU A 238 -27.49 -0.76 -6.43
N VAL A 239 -26.89 -1.80 -7.01
CA VAL A 239 -27.58 -3.07 -7.31
C VAL A 239 -28.18 -3.70 -6.05
N LEU A 240 -27.43 -3.74 -4.95
CA LEU A 240 -27.93 -4.36 -3.73
C LEU A 240 -29.02 -3.52 -3.06
N SER A 241 -28.94 -2.18 -3.12
CA SER A 241 -29.99 -1.33 -2.57
C SER A 241 -31.28 -1.46 -3.37
N ASP A 242 -31.20 -1.34 -4.69
CA ASP A 242 -32.36 -1.41 -5.59
C ASP A 242 -33.02 -2.81 -5.55
N LEU A 243 -32.22 -3.88 -5.52
CA LEU A 243 -32.72 -5.26 -5.57
C LEU A 243 -33.29 -5.75 -4.23
N LEU A 244 -32.69 -5.36 -3.11
CA LEU A 244 -33.04 -5.88 -1.77
C LEU A 244 -33.87 -4.92 -0.92
N GLY A 245 -33.96 -3.66 -1.35
CA GLY A 245 -34.53 -2.55 -0.60
C GLY A 245 -33.58 -2.01 0.48
N GLU A 246 -33.73 -0.72 0.80
CA GLU A 246 -32.88 0.03 1.73
C GLU A 246 -32.74 -0.65 3.11
N ARG A 247 -33.82 -1.21 3.66
CA ARG A 247 -33.77 -1.86 4.99
C ARG A 247 -32.84 -3.07 5.00
N THR A 248 -32.97 -3.96 4.02
CA THR A 248 -32.15 -5.18 3.91
C THR A 248 -30.70 -4.82 3.58
N PHE A 249 -30.51 -3.90 2.64
CA PHE A 249 -29.20 -3.39 2.26
C PHE A 249 -28.44 -2.82 3.46
N ASN A 250 -29.07 -1.93 4.24
CA ASN A 250 -28.47 -1.36 5.43
C ASN A 250 -28.15 -2.41 6.50
N SER A 251 -29.01 -3.42 6.68
CA SER A 251 -28.73 -4.56 7.56
C SER A 251 -27.47 -5.35 7.13
N ILE A 252 -27.33 -5.63 5.83
CA ILE A 252 -26.16 -6.30 5.26
C ILE A 252 -24.89 -5.48 5.49
N ILE A 253 -24.92 -4.18 5.16
CA ILE A 253 -23.77 -3.29 5.34
C ILE A 253 -23.37 -3.21 6.82
N ASN A 254 -24.34 -3.11 7.72
CA ASN A 254 -24.10 -3.10 9.17
C ASN A 254 -23.52 -4.42 9.66
N LYS A 255 -24.02 -5.58 9.19
CA LYS A 255 -23.47 -6.89 9.53
C LYS A 255 -22.02 -7.04 9.08
N ILE A 256 -21.69 -6.61 7.87
CA ILE A 256 -20.32 -6.65 7.34
C ILE A 256 -19.41 -5.72 8.17
N LYS A 257 -19.86 -4.49 8.43
CA LYS A 257 -19.08 -3.51 9.22
C LYS A 257 -18.83 -4.00 10.65
N SER A 258 -19.84 -4.53 11.34
CA SER A 258 -19.72 -5.01 12.72
C SER A 258 -18.88 -6.29 12.82
N SER A 259 -18.89 -7.14 11.79
CA SER A 259 -18.09 -8.37 11.77
C SER A 259 -16.63 -8.12 11.31
N SER A 260 -16.37 -7.05 10.56
CA SER A 260 -15.06 -6.77 9.93
C SER A 260 -13.90 -6.77 10.93
N GLY A 261 -14.09 -6.18 12.12
CA GLY A 261 -13.04 -6.12 13.13
C GLY A 261 -12.60 -7.49 13.62
N VAL A 262 -13.57 -8.35 13.95
CA VAL A 262 -13.32 -9.73 14.41
C VAL A 262 -12.72 -10.57 13.29
N LEU A 263 -13.31 -10.54 12.09
CA LEU A 263 -12.87 -11.36 10.96
C LEU A 263 -11.45 -11.03 10.48
N ASN A 264 -11.05 -9.77 10.59
CA ASN A 264 -9.72 -9.31 10.23
C ASN A 264 -8.78 -9.24 11.45
N SER A 265 -9.19 -9.68 12.64
CA SER A 265 -8.33 -9.70 13.83
C SER A 265 -7.22 -10.75 13.69
N ALA A 266 -6.08 -10.52 14.36
CA ALA A 266 -4.99 -11.49 14.36
C ALA A 266 -5.41 -12.83 14.96
N GLU A 267 -6.28 -12.79 15.97
CA GLU A 267 -6.87 -13.97 16.62
C GLU A 267 -7.69 -14.82 15.65
N GLU A 268 -8.65 -14.25 14.94
CA GLU A 268 -9.49 -15.01 14.00
C GLU A 268 -8.69 -15.52 12.79
N GLN A 269 -7.74 -14.70 12.31
CA GLN A 269 -6.88 -15.06 11.19
C GLN A 269 -5.99 -16.25 11.52
N ILE A 270 -5.34 -16.27 12.70
CA ILE A 270 -4.48 -17.40 13.07
C ILE A 270 -5.28 -18.66 13.41
N LYS A 271 -6.44 -18.53 14.08
CA LYS A 271 -7.33 -19.68 14.32
C LYS A 271 -7.78 -20.34 13.02
N THR A 272 -8.11 -19.53 12.01
CA THR A 272 -8.46 -20.05 10.69
C THR A 272 -7.27 -20.77 10.03
N VAL A 273 -6.05 -20.24 10.18
CA VAL A 273 -4.83 -20.89 9.69
C VAL A 273 -4.60 -22.24 10.38
N GLU A 274 -4.75 -22.32 11.69
CA GLU A 274 -4.57 -23.54 12.48
C GLU A 274 -5.56 -24.63 12.07
N ILE A 275 -6.83 -24.29 11.86
CA ILE A 275 -7.85 -25.24 11.39
C ILE A 275 -7.45 -25.89 10.05
N ILE A 276 -6.90 -25.09 9.12
CA ILE A 276 -6.45 -25.62 7.81
C ILE A 276 -5.16 -26.40 7.98
N ALA A 277 -4.23 -25.91 8.79
CA ALA A 277 -2.97 -26.58 9.06
C ALA A 277 -3.20 -27.97 9.64
N ASP A 278 -4.07 -28.11 10.64
CA ASP A 278 -4.40 -29.40 11.27
C ASP A 278 -4.99 -30.40 10.28
N TRP A 279 -5.83 -29.93 9.35
CA TRP A 279 -6.34 -30.77 8.26
C TRP A 279 -5.21 -31.21 7.30
N LEU A 280 -4.31 -30.29 6.95
CA LEU A 280 -3.19 -30.58 6.06
C LEU A 280 -2.16 -31.54 6.70
N LYS A 281 -1.85 -31.39 7.99
CA LYS A 281 -0.95 -32.29 8.73
C LYS A 281 -1.45 -33.74 8.73
N LYS A 282 -2.78 -33.94 8.77
CA LYS A 282 -3.42 -35.27 8.75
C LYS A 282 -3.53 -35.86 7.34
N THR A 283 -3.19 -35.10 6.30
CA THR A 283 -3.34 -35.53 4.91
C THR A 283 -2.00 -36.04 4.36
N LYS A 284 -1.99 -37.25 3.79
CA LYS A 284 -0.82 -37.79 3.09
C LYS A 284 -0.66 -37.12 1.72
N PHE A 285 0.53 -36.60 1.43
CA PHE A 285 0.89 -36.05 0.12
C PHE A 285 1.98 -36.89 -0.53
N THR A 286 1.60 -37.63 -1.56
CA THR A 286 2.50 -38.45 -2.36
C THR A 286 2.03 -38.45 -3.81
N ASN A 287 2.96 -38.66 -4.74
CA ASN A 287 2.62 -38.96 -6.13
C ASN A 287 2.48 -40.47 -6.40
N GLU A 288 2.61 -41.32 -5.37
CA GLU A 288 2.60 -42.79 -5.47
C GLU A 288 3.70 -43.38 -6.36
N GLN A 289 4.73 -42.57 -6.67
CA GLN A 289 5.89 -42.94 -7.49
C GLN A 289 7.20 -42.47 -6.85
N GLY A 290 7.27 -42.49 -5.53
CA GLY A 290 8.50 -42.24 -4.77
C GLY A 290 8.67 -40.83 -4.21
N PHE A 291 7.82 -39.85 -4.56
CA PHE A 291 7.81 -38.54 -3.90
C PHE A 291 6.80 -38.50 -2.76
N GLU A 292 7.24 -38.19 -1.54
CA GLU A 292 6.36 -38.06 -0.37
C GLU A 292 6.83 -36.94 0.57
N PHE A 293 5.87 -36.16 1.07
CA PHE A 293 6.10 -35.16 2.12
C PHE A 293 4.91 -35.07 3.08
N GLN A 294 5.17 -34.51 4.26
CA GLN A 294 4.15 -34.21 5.26
C GLN A 294 4.26 -32.77 5.74
N PHE A 295 3.14 -32.15 6.08
CA PHE A 295 3.15 -30.87 6.78
C PHE A 295 3.46 -31.09 8.27
N THR A 296 4.27 -30.21 8.84
CA THR A 296 4.70 -30.27 10.24
C THR A 296 4.10 -29.11 11.03
N GLU A 297 4.90 -28.32 11.74
CA GLU A 297 4.41 -27.22 12.55
C GLU A 297 4.34 -25.89 11.80
N LEU A 298 3.50 -24.98 12.31
CA LEU A 298 3.56 -23.58 11.92
C LEU A 298 4.89 -23.00 12.41
N PHE A 299 5.59 -22.28 11.53
CA PHE A 299 6.87 -21.65 11.87
C PHE A 299 6.66 -20.60 12.96
N ASN A 300 7.38 -20.76 14.06
CA ASN A 300 7.21 -20.02 15.32
C ASN A 300 8.56 -19.78 16.02
N ASP A 301 8.54 -19.00 17.09
CA ASP A 301 9.73 -18.54 17.82
C ASP A 301 10.48 -19.60 18.64
N SER A 302 9.96 -20.83 18.75
CA SER A 302 10.71 -21.97 19.29
C SER A 302 11.62 -22.64 18.27
N ASN A 303 11.41 -22.39 16.97
CA ASN A 303 12.25 -22.97 15.92
C ASN A 303 13.63 -22.28 15.91
N PRO A 304 14.75 -23.03 15.86
CA PRO A 304 16.10 -22.45 15.89
C PRO A 304 16.42 -21.54 14.70
N LEU A 305 15.68 -21.67 13.59
CA LEU A 305 15.79 -20.82 12.41
C LEU A 305 14.95 -19.53 12.51
N TRP A 306 14.21 -19.33 13.61
CA TRP A 306 13.52 -18.08 13.87
C TRP A 306 14.52 -16.96 14.19
N HIS A 307 14.91 -16.20 13.16
CA HIS A 307 15.84 -15.09 13.28
C HIS A 307 15.09 -13.79 13.60
N LYS A 308 15.01 -13.44 14.89
CA LYS A 308 14.33 -12.21 15.34
C LYS A 308 15.01 -10.96 14.78
N LEU A 309 14.20 -10.02 14.32
CA LEU A 309 14.63 -8.67 13.99
C LEU A 309 14.61 -7.81 15.27
N LEU A 310 15.74 -7.20 15.61
CA LEU A 310 15.93 -6.48 16.88
C LEU A 310 15.93 -4.97 16.67
N THR A 311 14.76 -4.33 16.68
CA THR A 311 14.66 -2.87 16.55
C THR A 311 14.43 -2.19 17.90
N LYS A 312 14.80 -0.92 17.99
CA LYS A 312 14.47 -0.01 19.09
C LYS A 312 13.31 0.90 18.69
N ASN A 313 12.50 1.30 19.67
CA ASN A 313 11.47 2.31 19.47
C ASN A 313 12.11 3.62 18.99
N THR A 314 11.43 4.26 18.03
CA THR A 314 11.84 5.57 17.52
C THR A 314 11.79 6.61 18.63
N ARG A 315 12.85 7.41 18.74
CA ARG A 315 12.91 8.60 19.59
C ARG A 315 12.81 9.84 18.69
N PHE A 316 12.38 10.96 19.25
CA PHE A 316 12.23 12.23 18.57
C PHE A 316 13.13 13.27 19.24
N ILE A 317 13.85 14.02 18.42
CA ILE A 317 14.85 14.99 18.85
C ILE A 317 14.35 16.40 18.48
N PHE A 318 14.44 17.32 19.45
CA PHE A 318 13.90 18.69 19.38
C PHE A 318 14.98 19.77 19.55
N SER A 319 16.26 19.40 19.52
CA SER A 319 17.37 20.34 19.58
C SER A 319 18.56 19.85 18.76
N ILE A 320 19.37 20.77 18.24
CA ILE A 320 20.59 20.47 17.48
C ILE A 320 21.63 19.74 18.35
N HIS A 321 21.69 20.05 19.64
CA HIS A 321 22.60 19.41 20.60
C HIS A 321 22.14 18.00 21.04
N GLU A 322 20.99 17.53 20.56
CA GLU A 322 20.39 16.23 20.90
C GLU A 322 20.15 16.00 22.41
N ASP A 323 20.02 17.07 23.20
CA ASP A 323 19.72 17.03 24.63
C ASP A 323 18.21 17.05 24.96
N LYS A 324 17.38 17.46 23.98
CA LYS A 324 15.91 17.47 24.09
C LYS A 324 15.31 16.30 23.31
N ILE A 325 15.04 15.18 23.99
CA ILE A 325 14.56 13.93 23.38
C ILE A 325 13.28 13.45 24.08
N ASP A 326 12.32 12.94 23.30
CA ASP A 326 11.13 12.22 23.82
C ASP A 326 10.78 11.01 22.94
N ILE A 327 10.03 10.04 23.47
CA ILE A 327 9.49 8.89 22.72
C ILE A 327 8.12 9.20 22.08
N HIS A 328 7.51 10.32 22.46
CA HIS A 328 6.25 10.81 21.94
C HIS A 328 6.44 12.19 21.31
N ALA A 329 6.25 12.28 19.99
CA ALA A 329 6.46 13.52 19.24
C ALA A 329 5.64 14.71 19.79
N ASP A 330 4.37 14.48 20.16
CA ASP A 330 3.48 15.54 20.66
C ASP A 330 3.93 16.08 22.02
N LYS A 331 4.31 15.18 22.92
CA LYS A 331 4.79 15.51 24.26
C LYS A 331 6.12 16.25 24.20
N GLY A 332 7.06 15.75 23.39
CA GLY A 332 8.36 16.39 23.19
C GLY A 332 8.20 17.79 22.61
N LEU A 333 7.38 17.95 21.56
CA LEU A 333 7.14 19.26 20.95
C LEU A 333 6.51 20.25 21.94
N LYS A 334 5.55 19.80 22.76
CA LYS A 334 4.92 20.61 23.80
C LYS A 334 5.91 21.10 24.87
N ASN A 335 6.90 20.27 25.20
CA ASN A 335 7.86 20.54 26.27
C ASN A 335 9.06 21.37 25.78
N TYR A 336 9.47 21.17 24.53
CA TYR A 336 10.79 21.60 24.05
C TYR A 336 10.75 22.61 22.90
N GLY A 337 9.59 22.79 22.24
CA GLY A 337 9.49 23.52 20.99
C GLY A 337 9.98 22.71 19.79
N PRO A 338 9.88 23.26 18.57
CA PRO A 338 10.30 22.58 17.35
C PRO A 338 11.83 22.51 17.24
N TYR A 339 12.35 21.50 16.54
CA TYR A 339 13.79 21.30 16.35
C TYR A 339 14.52 22.52 15.77
N ASP A 340 13.89 23.20 14.81
CA ASP A 340 14.45 24.37 14.14
C ASP A 340 13.97 25.71 14.71
N SER A 341 13.50 25.74 15.96
CA SER A 341 12.86 26.93 16.52
C SER A 341 13.74 28.19 16.47
N ILE A 342 15.05 28.04 16.63
CA ILE A 342 16.02 29.14 16.61
C ILE A 342 16.21 29.70 15.18
N SER A 343 16.27 28.83 14.17
CA SER A 343 16.54 29.19 12.78
C SER A 343 15.29 29.42 11.93
N PHE A 344 14.11 29.05 12.43
CA PHE A 344 12.87 29.07 11.66
C PHE A 344 12.41 30.50 11.34
N THR A 345 12.10 30.72 10.06
CA THR A 345 11.49 31.93 9.51
C THR A 345 10.36 31.53 8.55
N PRO A 346 9.21 32.22 8.53
CA PRO A 346 8.86 33.46 9.25
C PRO A 346 8.36 33.23 10.69
N LYS A 347 8.67 34.15 11.62
CA LYS A 347 8.13 34.15 12.99
C LYS A 347 6.75 34.80 13.13
N THR A 348 6.34 35.59 12.14
CA THR A 348 5.03 36.24 12.03
C THR A 348 4.37 35.89 10.69
N PRO A 349 4.00 34.61 10.46
CA PRO A 349 3.48 34.19 9.16
C PRO A 349 2.19 34.94 8.80
N LYS A 350 2.11 35.39 7.55
CA LYS A 350 0.93 35.98 6.94
C LYS A 350 0.10 34.90 6.25
N ILE A 351 -1.08 34.62 6.78
CA ILE A 351 -1.96 33.52 6.35
C ILE A 351 -3.24 34.07 5.75
N ALA A 352 -3.42 33.83 4.45
CA ALA A 352 -4.68 34.13 3.77
C ALA A 352 -5.75 33.08 4.11
N VAL A 353 -6.98 33.51 4.33
CA VAL A 353 -8.11 32.63 4.67
C VAL A 353 -9.20 32.82 3.64
N ILE A 354 -9.48 31.78 2.86
CA ILE A 354 -10.62 31.75 1.93
C ILE A 354 -11.78 31.07 2.65
N LEU A 355 -12.90 31.78 2.82
CA LEU A 355 -14.08 31.26 3.52
C LEU A 355 -15.40 31.69 2.88
N ASN A 356 -16.46 30.95 3.11
CA ASN A 356 -17.81 31.39 2.78
C ASN A 356 -18.29 32.44 3.81
N LYS A 357 -18.86 33.55 3.33
CA LYS A 357 -19.37 34.65 4.17
C LYS A 357 -20.35 34.19 5.26
N GLU A 358 -21.20 33.20 4.97
CA GLU A 358 -22.18 32.65 5.91
C GLU A 358 -21.52 31.93 7.09
N ASN A 359 -20.28 31.48 6.93
CA ASN A 359 -19.53 30.76 7.94
C ASN A 359 -18.51 31.64 8.69
N ARG A 360 -18.48 32.96 8.47
CA ARG A 360 -17.45 33.86 9.01
C ARG A 360 -17.22 33.67 10.51
N GLY A 361 -18.28 33.69 11.32
CA GLY A 361 -18.16 33.54 12.78
C GLY A 361 -17.58 32.20 13.23
N ILE A 362 -17.87 31.11 12.49
CA ILE A 362 -17.36 29.78 12.78
C ILE A 362 -15.87 29.70 12.42
N VAL A 363 -15.50 30.26 11.27
CA VAL A 363 -14.13 30.28 10.79
C VAL A 363 -13.26 31.13 11.71
N THR A 364 -13.68 32.35 12.07
CA THR A 364 -12.87 33.21 12.96
C THR A 364 -12.73 32.62 14.36
N SER A 365 -13.77 31.98 14.90
CA SER A 365 -13.67 31.22 16.16
C SER A 365 -12.66 30.07 16.04
N PHE A 366 -12.67 29.34 14.91
CA PHE A 366 -11.70 28.29 14.64
C PHE A 366 -10.26 28.82 14.55
N LEU A 367 -10.03 29.95 13.87
CA LEU A 367 -8.71 30.59 13.77
C LEU A 367 -8.18 30.98 15.15
N ASN A 368 -9.01 31.58 16.00
CA ASN A 368 -8.63 31.90 17.38
C ASN A 368 -8.22 30.65 18.19
N LYS A 369 -8.98 29.55 18.05
CA LYS A 369 -8.63 28.28 18.70
C LYS A 369 -7.34 27.67 18.15
N LEU A 370 -7.08 27.81 16.85
CA LEU A 370 -5.83 27.34 16.22
C LEU A 370 -4.63 28.13 16.75
N GLU A 371 -4.75 29.45 16.80
CA GLU A 371 -3.71 30.38 17.23
C GLU A 371 -3.39 30.24 18.72
N ASN A 372 -4.41 30.31 19.59
CA ASN A 372 -4.27 30.44 21.04
C ASN A 372 -4.49 29.14 21.81
N GLY A 373 -5.00 28.10 21.15
CA GLY A 373 -5.26 26.80 21.77
C GLY A 373 -6.52 26.78 22.64
N ILE A 374 -6.72 25.65 23.33
CA ILE A 374 -7.89 25.37 24.15
C ILE A 374 -7.45 24.85 25.53
N PRO A 375 -6.92 25.70 26.43
CA PRO A 375 -6.31 25.27 27.68
C PRO A 375 -7.31 24.67 28.70
N PHE A 376 -8.60 25.00 28.59
CA PHE A 376 -9.62 24.46 29.49
C PHE A 376 -9.97 23.00 29.19
N VAL A 377 -9.69 22.48 27.99
CA VAL A 377 -9.89 21.06 27.67
C VAL A 377 -8.76 20.24 28.27
N LYS A 378 -9.09 19.50 29.34
CA LYS A 378 -8.18 18.57 30.04
C LYS A 378 -8.57 17.13 29.77
N THR A 379 -7.57 16.28 29.61
CA THR A 379 -7.71 14.83 29.43
C THR A 379 -6.79 14.10 30.41
N SER A 380 -6.87 12.77 30.48
CA SER A 380 -5.98 11.94 31.31
C SER A 380 -4.49 12.12 30.99
N TYR A 381 -4.16 12.62 29.79
CA TYR A 381 -2.79 12.85 29.34
C TYR A 381 -2.44 14.35 29.25
N GLY A 382 -3.21 15.21 29.95
CA GLY A 382 -3.02 16.65 30.02
C GLY A 382 -3.88 17.42 29.01
N GLN A 383 -3.41 18.60 28.60
CA GLN A 383 -4.05 19.47 27.61
C GLN A 383 -3.53 19.13 26.21
N PRO A 384 -4.34 18.50 25.31
CA PRO A 384 -3.86 18.04 24.00
C PRO A 384 -3.42 19.19 23.07
N TYR A 385 -4.06 20.36 23.19
CA TYR A 385 -3.73 21.56 22.41
C TYR A 385 -3.97 22.84 23.22
N GLY A 386 -3.43 22.87 24.45
CA GLY A 386 -3.64 24.00 25.37
C GLY A 386 -2.78 25.23 25.09
N GLN A 387 -1.63 25.08 24.41
CA GLN A 387 -0.68 26.16 24.14
C GLN A 387 -1.00 26.98 22.88
N GLY A 388 -1.80 26.44 21.96
CA GLY A 388 -2.01 27.06 20.65
C GLY A 388 -0.78 26.98 19.75
N MET A 389 -0.92 27.47 18.51
CA MET A 389 0.13 27.39 17.50
C MET A 389 1.27 28.35 17.83
N ILE A 390 0.97 29.55 18.34
CA ILE A 390 1.97 30.57 18.67
C ILE A 390 2.98 30.02 19.67
N LYS A 391 2.49 29.60 20.85
CA LYS A 391 3.38 29.15 21.92
C LYS A 391 4.03 27.80 21.62
N LYS A 392 3.30 26.85 21.03
CA LYS A 392 3.82 25.49 20.79
C LYS A 392 4.95 25.46 19.74
N TYR A 393 4.88 26.34 18.75
CA TYR A 393 5.86 26.42 17.66
C TYR A 393 6.79 27.64 17.76
N GLU A 394 6.76 28.34 18.91
CA GLU A 394 7.61 29.50 19.19
C GLU A 394 7.54 30.58 18.10
N LEU A 395 6.33 30.86 17.63
CA LEU A 395 6.03 31.99 16.74
C LEU A 395 5.82 33.26 17.58
N SER A 396 5.99 34.41 16.95
CA SER A 396 5.73 35.71 17.58
C SER A 396 4.25 36.09 17.48
N SER A 397 3.63 35.93 16.31
CA SER A 397 2.20 36.18 16.05
C SER A 397 1.77 35.52 14.73
N ILE A 398 0.49 35.62 14.35
CA ILE A 398 0.00 35.23 13.03
C ILE A 398 -0.81 36.40 12.46
N GLU A 399 -0.54 36.79 11.21
CA GLU A 399 -1.34 37.80 10.50
C GLU A 399 -2.41 37.08 9.64
N TRP A 400 -3.68 37.20 10.03
CA TRP A 400 -4.80 36.62 9.28
C TRP A 400 -5.38 37.63 8.28
N VAL A 401 -5.44 37.26 6.99
CA VAL A 401 -6.11 38.07 5.95
C VAL A 401 -7.29 37.29 5.38
N LEU A 402 -8.51 37.81 5.53
CA LEU A 402 -9.75 37.08 5.22
C LEU A 402 -10.32 37.50 3.87
N TYR A 403 -10.67 36.50 3.05
CA TYR A 403 -11.33 36.67 1.75
C TYR A 403 -12.59 35.81 1.69
N GLU A 404 -13.72 36.47 1.45
CA GLU A 404 -15.03 35.82 1.49
C GLU A 404 -15.50 35.37 0.10
N THR A 405 -16.14 34.20 0.06
CA THR A 405 -16.89 33.69 -1.10
C THR A 405 -18.37 33.96 -0.90
N GLU A 406 -19.06 34.34 -1.98
CA GLU A 406 -20.51 34.57 -1.98
C GLU A 406 -21.31 33.27 -1.81
N GLY A 407 -20.76 32.17 -2.31
CA GLY A 407 -21.38 30.84 -2.30
C GLY A 407 -20.36 29.72 -2.20
N ASN A 408 -20.80 28.51 -2.54
CA ASN A 408 -20.03 27.27 -2.43
C ASN A 408 -19.56 26.71 -3.78
N THR A 409 -19.62 27.52 -4.85
CA THR A 409 -19.27 27.10 -6.21
C THR A 409 -17.78 27.33 -6.51
N ILE A 410 -17.23 26.60 -7.48
CA ILE A 410 -15.84 26.81 -7.92
C ILE A 410 -15.58 28.24 -8.41
N ALA A 411 -16.59 28.90 -9.01
CA ALA A 411 -16.48 30.27 -9.49
C ALA A 411 -16.30 31.27 -8.34
N ASP A 412 -17.08 31.11 -7.26
CA ASP A 412 -16.98 31.98 -6.07
C ASP A 412 -15.60 31.89 -5.43
N TYR A 413 -15.08 30.66 -5.28
CA TYR A 413 -13.73 30.44 -4.78
C TYR A 413 -12.68 31.02 -5.72
N SER A 414 -12.84 30.84 -7.04
CA SER A 414 -11.91 31.42 -8.01
C SER A 414 -11.85 32.94 -7.92
N LYS A 415 -12.98 33.62 -7.67
CA LYS A 415 -13.02 35.08 -7.50
C LYS A 415 -12.26 35.50 -6.25
N ALA A 416 -12.57 34.91 -5.09
CA ALA A 416 -11.91 35.22 -3.83
C ALA A 416 -10.39 34.97 -3.87
N ILE A 417 -9.96 33.87 -4.48
CA ILE A 417 -8.53 33.54 -4.64
C ILE A 417 -7.83 34.56 -5.55
N LYS A 418 -8.45 34.97 -6.66
CA LYS A 418 -7.88 35.98 -7.55
C LYS A 418 -7.70 37.32 -6.83
N THR A 419 -8.71 37.78 -6.10
CA THR A 419 -8.63 39.00 -5.29
C THR A 419 -7.53 38.92 -4.24
N CYS A 420 -7.44 37.79 -3.53
CA CYS A 420 -6.38 37.55 -2.55
C CYS A 420 -4.97 37.68 -3.14
N LEU A 421 -4.75 37.05 -4.30
CA LEU A 421 -3.47 37.07 -5.00
C LEU A 421 -3.13 38.44 -5.62
N SER A 422 -4.12 39.25 -5.99
CA SER A 422 -3.88 40.59 -6.55
C SER A 422 -3.57 41.64 -5.48
N GLU A 423 -4.14 41.50 -4.28
CA GLU A 423 -4.01 42.49 -3.20
C GLU A 423 -2.79 42.26 -2.31
N ASN A 424 -2.20 41.05 -2.31
CA ASN A 424 -1.09 40.72 -1.43
C ASN A 424 0.14 40.30 -2.24
N SER A 425 1.25 41.00 -2.01
CA SER A 425 2.55 40.67 -2.61
C SER A 425 3.27 39.50 -1.91
N GLN A 426 2.92 39.20 -0.65
CA GLN A 426 3.53 38.12 0.13
C GLN A 426 2.47 37.44 1.02
N ILE A 427 2.27 36.14 0.81
CA ILE A 427 1.46 35.26 1.66
C ILE A 427 2.31 34.02 1.94
N ASP A 428 2.40 33.58 3.19
CA ASP A 428 3.22 32.43 3.57
C ASP A 428 2.43 31.11 3.51
N LEU A 429 1.11 31.17 3.72
CA LEU A 429 0.20 30.03 3.67
C LEU A 429 -1.22 30.49 3.30
N ALA A 430 -1.97 29.67 2.59
CA ALA A 430 -3.41 29.83 2.45
C ALA A 430 -4.18 28.76 3.24
N LEU A 431 -5.12 29.18 4.09
CA LEU A 431 -6.11 28.33 4.73
C LEU A 431 -7.42 28.41 3.94
N VAL A 432 -7.95 27.28 3.49
CA VAL A 432 -9.15 27.23 2.64
C VAL A 432 -10.23 26.44 3.34
N GLN A 433 -11.34 27.09 3.67
CA GLN A 433 -12.53 26.43 4.16
C GLN A 433 -13.26 25.73 3.02
N THR A 434 -13.58 24.44 3.16
CA THR A 434 -14.40 23.68 2.19
C THR A 434 -15.57 23.00 2.91
N SER A 435 -16.30 22.10 2.24
CA SER A 435 -17.32 21.24 2.84
C SER A 435 -17.12 19.79 2.43
N ILE A 436 -17.57 18.85 3.27
CA ILE A 436 -17.57 17.43 2.95
C ILE A 436 -18.30 17.11 1.64
N ASN A 437 -19.31 17.91 1.28
CA ASN A 437 -20.06 17.77 0.03
C ASN A 437 -19.19 17.99 -1.21
N HIS A 438 -18.13 18.81 -1.10
CA HIS A 438 -17.18 19.05 -2.20
C HIS A 438 -16.36 17.80 -2.57
N LYS A 439 -16.27 16.79 -1.69
CA LYS A 439 -15.53 15.55 -1.97
C LYS A 439 -16.22 14.64 -3.00
N GLY A 440 -17.51 14.87 -3.25
CA GLY A 440 -18.28 14.16 -4.29
C GLY A 440 -18.15 14.78 -5.68
N LEU A 441 -17.58 15.98 -5.80
CA LEU A 441 -17.43 16.68 -7.07
C LEU A 441 -16.32 16.07 -7.93
N LYS A 442 -16.39 16.32 -9.24
CA LYS A 442 -15.26 16.04 -10.13
C LYS A 442 -14.06 16.90 -9.73
N ASN A 443 -12.85 16.42 -10.02
CA ASN A 443 -11.63 17.17 -9.71
C ASN A 443 -11.66 18.60 -10.30
N SER A 444 -12.11 18.75 -11.54
CA SER A 444 -12.24 20.02 -12.26
C SER A 444 -13.23 21.01 -11.63
N GLU A 445 -14.12 20.54 -10.76
CA GLU A 445 -15.17 21.34 -10.11
C GLU A 445 -14.88 21.54 -8.61
N SER A 446 -13.77 21.01 -8.11
CA SER A 446 -13.45 21.00 -6.68
C SER A 446 -12.81 22.32 -6.23
N PRO A 447 -13.40 23.04 -5.25
CA PRO A 447 -12.76 24.22 -4.66
C PRO A 447 -11.39 23.92 -4.05
N TYR A 448 -11.21 22.72 -3.50
CA TYR A 448 -9.93 22.28 -2.94
C TYR A 448 -8.83 22.22 -4.00
N TYR A 449 -9.06 21.52 -5.12
CA TYR A 449 -8.05 21.38 -6.17
C TYR A 449 -7.81 22.70 -6.91
N LEU A 450 -8.85 23.52 -7.11
CA LEU A 450 -8.71 24.87 -7.63
C LEU A 450 -7.76 25.70 -6.75
N ALA A 451 -8.05 25.79 -5.45
CA ALA A 451 -7.26 26.58 -4.52
C ALA A 451 -5.82 26.07 -4.46
N LYS A 452 -5.65 24.74 -4.38
CA LYS A 452 -4.34 24.10 -4.38
C LYS A 452 -3.54 24.48 -5.64
N ALA A 453 -4.13 24.38 -6.82
CA ALA A 453 -3.48 24.74 -8.07
C ALA A 453 -3.10 26.23 -8.13
N LYS A 454 -4.05 27.14 -7.88
CA LYS A 454 -3.83 28.59 -8.04
C LYS A 454 -2.84 29.16 -7.02
N PHE A 455 -2.93 28.77 -5.75
CA PHE A 455 -1.97 29.22 -4.74
C PHE A 455 -0.58 28.61 -4.96
N MET A 456 -0.49 27.32 -5.33
CA MET A 456 0.82 26.70 -5.55
C MET A 456 1.55 27.26 -6.77
N MET A 457 0.85 27.65 -7.84
CA MET A 457 1.45 28.39 -8.96
C MET A 457 2.08 29.73 -8.52
N ASN A 458 1.67 30.27 -7.37
CA ASN A 458 2.21 31.47 -6.75
C ASN A 458 3.14 31.15 -5.57
N ASN A 459 3.64 29.91 -5.46
CA ASN A 459 4.50 29.43 -4.37
C ASN A 459 3.88 29.48 -2.97
N ILE A 460 2.54 29.48 -2.86
CA ILE A 460 1.82 29.53 -1.58
C ILE A 460 1.29 28.13 -1.23
N PRO A 461 1.75 27.49 -0.14
CA PRO A 461 1.20 26.21 0.30
C PRO A 461 -0.23 26.39 0.85
N VAL A 462 -1.05 25.34 0.72
CA VAL A 462 -2.47 25.38 1.13
C VAL A 462 -2.77 24.36 2.23
N GLN A 463 -3.46 24.79 3.28
CA GLN A 463 -4.12 23.96 4.29
C GLN A 463 -5.64 24.03 4.10
N GLU A 464 -6.28 22.91 3.76
CA GLU A 464 -7.74 22.82 3.68
C GLU A 464 -8.34 22.35 5.01
N VAL A 465 -9.51 22.88 5.34
CA VAL A 465 -10.32 22.42 6.47
C VAL A 465 -11.82 22.48 6.12
N ASN A 466 -12.49 21.34 6.22
CA ASN A 466 -13.94 21.28 6.02
C ASN A 466 -14.69 22.01 7.14
N ILE A 467 -15.76 22.72 6.80
CA ILE A 467 -16.59 23.47 7.75
C ILE A 467 -17.20 22.55 8.83
N GLU A 468 -17.55 21.31 8.48
CA GLU A 468 -18.05 20.31 9.42
C GLU A 468 -16.99 19.91 10.46
N THR A 469 -15.70 20.06 10.12
CA THR A 469 -14.59 19.87 11.04
C THR A 469 -14.43 21.06 11.98
N MET A 470 -14.54 22.29 11.45
CA MET A 470 -14.47 23.52 12.26
C MET A 470 -15.61 23.62 13.29
N LYS A 471 -16.78 23.03 12.99
CA LYS A 471 -17.96 22.97 13.88
C LYS A 471 -17.87 21.96 15.02
N LYS A 472 -16.80 21.16 15.10
CA LYS A 472 -16.68 20.13 16.14
C LYS A 472 -16.56 20.74 17.53
N ALA A 473 -17.17 20.07 18.51
CA ALA A 473 -17.05 20.43 19.92
C ALA A 473 -15.59 20.43 20.39
N ASP A 474 -15.27 21.25 21.39
CA ASP A 474 -13.90 21.49 21.83
C ASP A 474 -13.15 20.21 22.23
N ALA A 475 -13.83 19.28 22.90
CA ALA A 475 -13.28 17.98 23.28
C ALA A 475 -12.82 17.13 22.08
N GLN A 476 -13.37 17.34 20.88
CA GLN A 476 -12.98 16.65 19.66
C GLN A 476 -11.99 17.47 18.82
N ILE A 477 -12.26 18.77 18.67
CA ILE A 477 -11.49 19.63 17.76
C ILE A 477 -10.05 19.85 18.26
N VAL A 478 -9.81 19.77 19.57
CA VAL A 478 -8.48 19.95 20.19
C VAL A 478 -7.41 19.03 19.56
N TYR A 479 -7.76 17.78 19.25
CA TYR A 479 -6.85 16.83 18.60
C TYR A 479 -6.64 17.12 17.12
N ILE A 480 -7.65 17.70 16.47
CA ILE A 480 -7.60 18.06 15.05
C ILE A 480 -6.76 19.32 14.86
N LEU A 481 -6.97 20.35 15.69
CA LEU A 481 -6.16 21.56 15.73
C LEU A 481 -4.69 21.24 15.93
N ASN A 482 -4.37 20.30 16.83
CA ASN A 482 -3.00 19.88 17.05
C ASN A 482 -2.33 19.37 15.77
N ASN A 483 -3.01 18.50 15.01
CA ASN A 483 -2.49 18.00 13.73
C ASN A 483 -2.47 19.07 12.62
N ILE A 484 -3.46 19.97 12.58
CA ILE A 484 -3.49 21.08 11.62
C ILE A 484 -2.31 22.03 11.85
N ALA A 485 -2.04 22.42 13.10
CA ALA A 485 -0.93 23.29 13.44
C ALA A 485 0.42 22.68 13.05
N LEU A 486 0.58 21.37 13.27
CA LEU A 486 1.77 20.62 12.84
C LEU A 486 1.97 20.69 11.32
N ALA A 487 0.92 20.43 10.55
CA ALA A 487 0.97 20.48 9.09
C ALA A 487 1.21 21.91 8.58
N CYS A 488 0.59 22.92 9.19
CA CYS A 488 0.81 24.33 8.88
C CYS A 488 2.27 24.73 9.12
N TYR A 489 2.84 24.39 10.28
CA TYR A 489 4.25 24.69 10.58
C TYR A 489 5.20 24.04 9.57
N ALA A 490 4.97 22.77 9.21
CA ALA A 490 5.76 22.08 8.19
C ALA A 490 5.61 22.69 6.78
N LYS A 491 4.41 23.17 6.42
CA LYS A 491 4.15 23.86 5.15
C LYS A 491 4.86 25.21 5.06
N LEU A 492 4.96 25.92 6.18
CA LEU A 492 5.73 27.16 6.30
C LEU A 492 7.25 26.92 6.24
N GLY A 493 7.71 25.66 6.13
CA GLY A 493 9.12 25.29 6.03
C GLY A 493 9.71 24.75 7.34
N GLY A 494 8.94 24.76 8.43
CA GLY A 494 9.40 24.38 9.76
C GLY A 494 9.64 22.88 9.94
N THR A 495 10.51 22.53 10.87
CA THR A 495 10.96 21.17 11.17
C THR A 495 10.61 20.84 12.62
N PRO A 496 9.41 20.28 12.87
CA PRO A 496 8.93 20.00 14.21
C PRO A 496 9.89 19.16 15.06
N TRP A 497 10.43 18.09 14.48
CA TRP A 497 11.39 17.19 15.13
C TRP A 497 12.21 16.45 14.07
N VAL A 498 13.29 15.81 14.52
CA VAL A 498 14.08 14.85 13.74
C VAL A 498 14.14 13.49 14.46
N ILE A 499 14.62 12.46 13.78
CA ILE A 499 14.87 11.13 14.35
C ILE A 499 16.37 10.89 14.53
N PRO A 500 16.78 9.97 15.43
CA PRO A 500 18.18 9.58 15.55
C PRO A 500 18.73 9.08 14.20
N SER A 501 19.76 9.74 13.71
CA SER A 501 20.65 9.19 12.70
C SER A 501 21.73 8.38 13.39
N ASN A 502 22.21 7.32 12.75
CA ASN A 502 23.46 6.71 13.20
C ASN A 502 24.57 7.70 12.85
N LYS A 503 25.32 8.17 13.86
CA LYS A 503 26.53 9.00 13.69
C LYS A 503 27.62 8.16 13.03
N SER A 504 27.43 7.88 11.73
CA SER A 504 28.35 7.18 10.85
C SER A 504 29.27 8.21 10.21
N ILE A 505 30.46 7.78 9.78
CA ILE A 505 31.31 8.57 8.88
C ILE A 505 30.68 8.70 7.48
N ASP A 506 29.71 7.84 7.15
CA ASP A 506 29.01 7.86 5.87
C ASP A 506 27.94 8.96 5.86
N ARG A 507 27.96 9.81 4.84
CA ARG A 507 26.85 10.72 4.52
C ARG A 507 25.72 9.90 3.92
N GLU A 508 24.57 9.83 4.60
CA GLU A 508 23.45 9.01 4.15
C GLU A 508 22.27 9.85 3.63
N LEU A 509 21.81 9.50 2.43
CA LEU A 509 20.58 9.99 1.82
C LEU A 509 19.58 8.85 1.67
N VAL A 510 18.34 9.14 2.03
CA VAL A 510 17.21 8.23 1.84
C VAL A 510 16.29 8.81 0.78
N ILE A 511 16.07 8.04 -0.28
CA ILE A 511 15.43 8.50 -1.51
C ILE A 511 14.13 7.74 -1.71
N GLY A 512 13.00 8.44 -1.61
CA GLY A 512 11.69 7.90 -1.95
C GLY A 512 11.42 8.03 -3.43
N ILE A 513 11.12 6.91 -4.10
CA ILE A 513 10.71 6.92 -5.52
C ILE A 513 9.20 6.61 -5.59
N GLY A 514 8.46 7.56 -6.14
CA GLY A 514 7.04 7.44 -6.49
C GLY A 514 6.83 7.54 -8.00
N SER A 515 5.69 7.04 -8.46
CA SER A 515 5.22 7.30 -9.83
C SER A 515 3.71 7.38 -9.86
N THR A 516 3.16 8.23 -10.72
CA THR A 516 1.72 8.20 -11.06
C THR A 516 1.54 7.84 -12.53
N ILE A 517 0.52 7.04 -12.81
CA ILE A 517 0.10 6.72 -14.19
C ILE A 517 -1.14 7.56 -14.46
N ILE A 518 -1.05 8.45 -15.43
CA ILE A 518 -2.17 9.25 -15.88
C ILE A 518 -2.99 8.39 -16.83
N LYS A 519 -4.32 8.36 -16.67
CA LYS A 519 -5.22 7.52 -17.49
C LYS A 519 -6.34 8.39 -18.04
N LYS A 520 -6.63 8.28 -19.34
CA LYS A 520 -7.74 8.97 -20.01
C LYS A 520 -9.08 8.24 -19.78
N ASP A 521 -9.07 6.90 -19.81
CA ASP A 521 -10.17 6.02 -19.41
C ASP A 521 -9.60 4.64 -19.02
N ARG A 522 -10.43 3.70 -18.54
CA ARG A 522 -10.02 2.33 -18.15
C ARG A 522 -9.48 1.50 -19.33
N PHE A 523 -9.89 1.79 -20.56
CA PHE A 523 -9.47 1.05 -21.77
C PHE A 523 -8.55 1.84 -22.71
N LYS A 524 -8.57 3.18 -22.66
CA LYS A 524 -7.68 4.05 -23.42
C LYS A 524 -6.62 4.61 -22.49
N TYR A 525 -5.41 4.11 -22.62
CA TYR A 525 -4.24 4.60 -21.92
C TYR A 525 -3.53 5.62 -22.81
N ASP A 526 -3.49 6.89 -22.41
CA ASP A 526 -2.27 7.68 -22.64
C ASP A 526 -1.34 7.26 -21.51
N LYS A 527 -0.33 6.40 -21.78
CA LYS A 527 0.51 5.83 -20.71
C LYS A 527 1.59 6.81 -20.28
N ARG A 528 1.19 8.03 -19.97
CA ARG A 528 2.11 9.03 -19.46
C ARG A 528 2.38 8.78 -17.98
N ILE A 529 3.66 8.70 -17.65
CA ILE A 529 4.15 8.52 -16.28
C ILE A 529 4.90 9.77 -15.84
N VAL A 530 4.65 10.15 -14.61
CA VAL A 530 5.48 11.11 -13.88
C VAL A 530 6.18 10.37 -12.75
N GLY A 531 7.51 10.46 -12.72
CA GLY A 531 8.37 10.03 -11.62
C GLY A 531 8.52 11.13 -10.59
N LEU A 532 8.57 10.73 -9.33
CA LEU A 532 8.75 11.62 -8.20
C LEU A 532 9.88 11.09 -7.33
N THR A 533 10.84 11.96 -7.06
CA THR A 533 11.97 11.67 -6.20
C THR A 533 11.86 12.58 -4.98
N THR A 534 11.83 12.01 -3.79
CA THR A 534 11.89 12.76 -2.53
C THR A 534 13.18 12.38 -1.82
N VAL A 535 13.93 13.36 -1.32
CA VAL A 535 15.22 13.12 -0.67
C VAL A 535 15.14 13.57 0.78
N PHE A 536 15.66 12.71 1.65
CA PHE A 536 15.74 12.94 3.07
C PHE A 536 17.17 12.68 3.53
N ASN A 537 17.60 13.42 4.55
CA ASN A 537 18.79 13.08 5.31
C ASN A 537 18.51 11.88 6.23
N SER A 538 19.56 11.27 6.77
CA SER A 538 19.48 10.12 7.70
C SER A 538 18.66 10.39 8.97
N ASP A 539 18.61 11.64 9.44
CA ASP A 539 17.80 12.11 10.57
C ASP A 539 16.33 12.38 10.18
N GLY A 540 15.96 12.06 8.93
CA GLY A 540 14.61 12.20 8.41
C GLY A 540 14.23 13.61 7.96
N ARG A 541 15.12 14.61 8.05
CA ARG A 541 14.84 15.94 7.49
C ARG A 541 14.60 15.84 6.00
N TYR A 542 13.51 16.46 5.56
CA TYR A 542 13.17 16.58 4.16
C TYR A 542 14.11 17.60 3.51
N ILE A 543 14.85 17.19 2.48
CA ILE A 543 15.76 18.08 1.74
C ILE A 543 14.98 18.71 0.60
N LEU A 544 14.55 17.89 -0.36
CA LEU A 544 13.85 18.37 -1.54
C LEU A 544 12.98 17.28 -2.17
N SER A 545 12.08 17.72 -3.05
CA SER A 545 11.48 16.84 -4.06
C SER A 545 11.93 17.26 -5.44
N ASN A 546 12.02 16.30 -6.36
CA ASN A 546 12.09 16.58 -7.78
C ASN A 546 11.02 15.77 -8.50
N LYS A 547 10.48 16.36 -9.56
CA LYS A 547 9.48 15.75 -10.43
C LYS A 547 10.14 15.53 -11.79
N SER A 548 10.02 14.33 -12.33
CA SER A 548 10.39 14.06 -13.71
C SER A 548 9.40 14.74 -14.66
N ARG A 549 9.83 15.02 -15.90
CA ARG A 549 8.88 15.38 -16.97
C ARG A 549 7.84 14.27 -17.16
N GLU A 550 6.64 14.65 -17.61
CA GLU A 550 5.62 13.70 -18.00
C GLU A 550 6.04 13.07 -19.33
N VAL A 551 6.33 11.76 -19.31
CA VAL A 551 6.87 11.04 -20.47
C VAL A 551 6.08 9.77 -20.72
N GLU A 552 6.20 9.22 -21.94
CA GLU A 552 5.64 7.91 -22.23
C GLU A 552 6.28 6.82 -21.36
N PHE A 553 5.56 5.71 -21.15
CA PHE A 553 6.00 4.63 -20.27
C PHE A 553 7.44 4.16 -20.55
N ASP A 554 7.82 4.10 -21.82
CA ASP A 554 9.11 3.58 -22.26
C ASP A 554 10.27 4.57 -21.95
N GLU A 555 9.98 5.87 -21.84
CA GLU A 555 10.95 6.94 -21.53
C GLU A 555 11.01 7.28 -20.02
N TYR A 556 10.12 6.71 -19.22
CA TYR A 556 10.01 6.96 -17.77
C TYR A 556 11.35 6.78 -17.05
N PHE A 557 12.09 5.72 -17.40
CA PHE A 557 13.31 5.37 -16.69
C PHE A 557 14.45 6.35 -16.95
N ASP A 558 14.68 6.72 -18.21
CA ASP A 558 15.73 7.68 -18.56
C ASP A 558 15.46 9.05 -17.92
N THR A 559 14.18 9.43 -17.84
CA THR A 559 13.75 10.66 -17.18
C THR A 559 13.93 10.61 -15.66
N LEU A 560 13.62 9.48 -15.01
CA LEU A 560 13.87 9.29 -13.58
C LEU A 560 15.37 9.35 -13.25
N LEU A 561 16.22 8.73 -14.09
CA LEU A 561 17.67 8.72 -13.90
C LEU A 561 18.27 10.12 -14.08
N SER A 562 17.83 10.85 -15.10
CA SER A 562 18.24 12.23 -15.32
C SER A 562 17.82 13.13 -14.14
N SER A 563 16.58 12.95 -13.66
CA SER A 563 16.09 13.63 -12.45
C SER A 563 16.92 13.28 -11.22
N LEU A 564 17.33 12.02 -11.06
CA LEU A 564 18.14 11.58 -9.94
C LEU A 564 19.55 12.20 -9.99
N LYS A 565 20.20 12.22 -11.17
CA LYS A 565 21.50 12.88 -11.35
C LYS A 565 21.48 14.35 -10.95
N LEU A 566 20.47 15.09 -11.41
CA LEU A 566 20.29 16.50 -11.05
C LEU A 566 20.14 16.70 -9.54
N VAL A 567 19.32 15.86 -8.90
CA VAL A 567 19.10 15.89 -7.46
C VAL A 567 20.38 15.56 -6.69
N MET A 568 21.14 14.56 -7.15
CA MET A 568 22.39 14.18 -6.49
C MET A 568 23.44 15.29 -6.57
N ASN A 569 23.57 15.95 -7.71
CA ASN A 569 24.49 17.09 -7.86
C ASN A 569 24.10 18.23 -6.91
N GLU A 570 22.83 18.64 -6.91
CA GLU A 570 22.31 19.70 -6.05
C GLU A 570 22.48 19.38 -4.55
N VAL A 571 22.23 18.13 -4.15
CA VAL A 571 22.44 17.70 -2.76
C VAL A 571 23.92 17.67 -2.41
N SER A 572 24.80 17.21 -3.31
CA SER A 572 26.24 17.20 -3.06
C SER A 572 26.82 18.60 -2.88
N GLU A 573 26.33 19.57 -3.66
CA GLU A 573 26.70 20.99 -3.52
C GLU A 573 26.15 21.59 -2.23
N HIS A 574 24.86 21.37 -1.94
CA HIS A 574 24.20 21.90 -0.75
C HIS A 574 24.79 21.36 0.56
N GLU A 575 25.09 20.07 0.60
CA GLU A 575 25.67 19.40 1.78
C GLU A 575 27.20 19.54 1.84
N GLY A 576 27.85 20.13 0.82
CA GLY A 576 29.29 20.34 0.79
C GLY A 576 30.09 19.04 0.82
N TRP A 577 29.81 18.12 -0.10
CA TRP A 577 30.53 16.85 -0.20
C TRP A 577 31.94 17.06 -0.76
N THR A 578 32.91 16.33 -0.23
CA THR A 578 34.29 16.37 -0.68
C THR A 578 34.69 15.08 -1.38
N LYS A 579 35.65 15.17 -2.31
CA LYS A 579 36.18 14.01 -3.02
C LYS A 579 36.73 12.99 -2.02
N GLY A 580 36.32 11.74 -2.15
CA GLY A 580 36.67 10.64 -1.25
C GLY A 580 35.67 10.41 -0.10
N ASP A 581 34.66 11.27 0.07
CA ASP A 581 33.62 11.07 1.08
C ASP A 581 32.89 9.74 0.90
N ASN A 582 32.57 9.07 2.01
CA ASN A 582 31.70 7.90 2.00
C ASN A 582 30.24 8.35 1.92
N VAL A 583 29.52 7.86 0.92
CA VAL A 583 28.13 8.24 0.66
C VAL A 583 27.27 6.98 0.63
N ARG A 584 26.15 7.01 1.34
CA ARG A 584 25.19 5.91 1.37
C ARG A 584 23.85 6.35 0.78
N LEU A 585 23.41 5.67 -0.28
CA LEU A 585 22.17 5.97 -1.00
C LEU A 585 21.14 4.87 -0.79
N ILE A 586 20.09 5.14 -0.01
CA ILE A 586 19.05 4.17 0.29
C ILE A 586 17.77 4.49 -0.47
N PHE A 587 17.43 3.68 -1.47
CA PHE A 587 16.26 3.89 -2.30
C PHE A 587 15.05 3.10 -1.79
N HIS A 588 14.01 3.81 -1.38
CA HIS A 588 12.72 3.26 -0.98
C HIS A 588 11.73 3.30 -2.14
N CYS A 589 11.24 2.12 -2.53
CA CYS A 589 10.24 1.94 -3.58
C CYS A 589 8.99 1.23 -3.07
N PHE A 590 7.85 1.63 -3.62
CA PHE A 590 6.56 0.97 -3.39
C PHE A 590 6.33 -0.26 -4.31
N LYS A 591 7.18 -0.45 -5.31
CA LYS A 591 7.17 -1.61 -6.23
C LYS A 591 8.54 -2.31 -6.21
N PRO A 592 8.60 -3.60 -6.58
CA PRO A 592 9.89 -4.26 -6.78
C PRO A 592 10.67 -3.55 -7.90
N PHE A 593 11.95 -3.30 -7.66
CA PHE A 593 12.86 -2.89 -8.71
C PHE A 593 13.02 -4.03 -9.73
N LYS A 594 12.89 -3.73 -11.01
CA LYS A 594 13.29 -4.66 -12.07
C LYS A 594 14.81 -4.62 -12.21
N ASN A 595 15.42 -5.73 -12.64
CA ASN A 595 16.88 -5.78 -12.86
C ASN A 595 17.39 -4.66 -13.78
N LYS A 596 16.66 -4.36 -14.87
CA LYS A 596 16.99 -3.24 -15.77
C LYS A 596 16.99 -1.88 -15.05
N GLU A 597 16.07 -1.68 -14.10
CA GLU A 597 15.98 -0.45 -13.30
C GLU A 597 17.20 -0.33 -12.38
N ALA A 598 17.52 -1.40 -11.64
CA ALA A 598 18.68 -1.44 -10.75
C ALA A 598 19.99 -1.23 -11.51
N GLN A 599 20.15 -1.87 -12.67
CA GLN A 599 21.32 -1.70 -13.53
C GLN A 599 21.46 -0.27 -14.08
N ALA A 600 20.36 0.41 -14.36
CA ALA A 600 20.40 1.77 -14.86
C ALA A 600 20.77 2.78 -13.75
N ILE A 601 20.23 2.60 -12.54
CA ILE A 601 20.65 3.42 -11.39
C ILE A 601 22.12 3.15 -11.04
N LYS A 602 22.58 1.90 -11.19
CA LYS A 602 24.00 1.57 -11.03
C LYS A 602 24.90 2.45 -11.90
N LYS A 603 24.52 2.75 -13.15
CA LYS A 603 25.29 3.68 -14.00
C LYS A 603 25.38 5.09 -13.41
N VAL A 604 24.31 5.58 -12.77
CA VAL A 604 24.33 6.88 -12.07
C VAL A 604 25.26 6.84 -10.88
N VAL A 605 25.23 5.74 -10.13
CA VAL A 605 26.11 5.53 -8.98
C VAL A 605 27.56 5.37 -9.41
N ASP A 606 27.83 4.69 -10.53
CA ASP A 606 29.17 4.52 -11.09
C ASP A 606 29.79 5.87 -11.49
N ASP A 607 28.98 6.83 -11.96
CA ASP A 607 29.42 8.20 -12.20
C ASP A 607 29.80 8.92 -10.89
N LEU A 608 28.99 8.79 -9.83
CA LEU A 608 29.29 9.35 -8.52
C LEU A 608 30.51 8.68 -7.87
N ASN A 609 30.72 7.39 -8.12
CA ASN A 609 31.87 6.62 -7.63
C ASN A 609 33.23 7.10 -8.18
N LYS A 610 33.23 7.95 -9.21
CA LYS A 610 34.46 8.60 -9.70
C LYS A 610 35.02 9.60 -8.69
N GLU A 611 34.15 10.17 -7.86
CA GLU A 611 34.49 11.22 -6.90
C GLU A 611 34.30 10.78 -5.43
N TYR A 612 33.34 9.89 -5.16
CA TYR A 612 32.93 9.49 -3.82
C TYR A 612 32.99 7.96 -3.64
N ASN A 613 32.96 7.48 -2.39
CA ASN A 613 32.82 6.05 -2.08
C ASN A 613 31.35 5.72 -1.84
N VAL A 614 30.63 5.26 -2.86
CA VAL A 614 29.17 5.13 -2.81
C VAL A 614 28.72 3.70 -2.48
N LEU A 615 28.05 3.55 -1.34
CA LEU A 615 27.23 2.39 -1.00
C LEU A 615 25.77 2.65 -1.33
N TYR A 616 25.03 1.63 -1.75
CA TYR A 616 23.62 1.80 -2.09
C TYR A 616 22.76 0.58 -1.79
N SER A 617 21.48 0.83 -1.52
CA SER A 617 20.46 -0.20 -1.34
C SER A 617 19.20 0.11 -2.11
N PHE A 618 18.67 -0.88 -2.81
CA PHE A 618 17.36 -0.80 -3.46
C PHE A 618 16.34 -1.61 -2.66
N ILE A 619 15.42 -0.93 -2.00
CA ILE A 619 14.47 -1.53 -1.08
C ILE A 619 13.06 -1.38 -1.61
N HIS A 620 12.38 -2.51 -1.77
CA HIS A 620 10.95 -2.53 -1.95
C HIS A 620 10.26 -2.78 -0.61
N VAL A 621 9.44 -1.82 -0.20
CA VAL A 621 8.62 -1.88 1.01
C VAL A 621 7.25 -2.44 0.64
N ALA A 622 7.11 -3.76 0.68
CA ALA A 622 5.89 -4.42 0.26
C ALA A 622 4.87 -4.44 1.41
N ASN A 623 3.79 -3.69 1.27
CA ASN A 623 2.65 -3.70 2.21
C ASN A 623 1.53 -4.68 1.80
N TYR A 624 1.61 -5.23 0.58
CA TYR A 624 0.69 -6.25 0.08
C TYR A 624 1.41 -7.58 -0.10
N HIS A 625 1.25 -8.48 0.87
CA HIS A 625 1.73 -9.86 0.81
C HIS A 625 0.95 -10.77 1.77
N SER A 626 1.14 -12.07 1.56
CA SER A 626 0.43 -13.14 2.27
C SER A 626 1.06 -13.50 3.62
N PHE A 627 2.31 -13.11 3.90
CA PHE A 627 3.00 -13.46 5.16
C PHE A 627 2.54 -12.56 6.31
N PHE A 628 2.15 -13.14 7.45
CA PHE A 628 1.96 -12.40 8.70
C PHE A 628 2.45 -13.21 9.92
N ILE A 629 2.69 -12.50 11.02
CA ILE A 629 3.08 -13.07 12.32
C ILE A 629 2.12 -12.52 13.36
N VAL A 630 1.75 -13.38 14.31
CA VAL A 630 0.98 -13.01 15.50
C VAL A 630 1.82 -13.26 16.75
N ASP A 631 1.51 -12.54 17.82
CA ASP A 631 2.05 -12.82 19.16
C ASP A 631 0.90 -13.08 20.13
N THR A 632 0.68 -14.33 20.48
CA THR A 632 -0.45 -14.72 21.36
C THR A 632 -0.38 -14.12 22.76
N ASN A 633 0.77 -13.57 23.16
CA ASN A 633 0.93 -12.94 24.46
C ASN A 633 0.47 -11.47 24.44
N ASN A 634 0.38 -10.85 23.27
CA ASN A 634 -0.02 -9.45 23.15
C ASN A 634 -1.55 -9.31 23.31
N GLN A 635 -2.01 -8.66 24.37
CA GLN A 635 -3.45 -8.43 24.61
C GLN A 635 -4.01 -7.22 23.82
N GLY A 636 -3.16 -6.50 23.10
CA GLY A 636 -3.55 -5.32 22.35
C GLY A 636 -3.76 -4.10 23.27
N ASN A 637 -4.55 -3.14 22.79
CA ASN A 637 -4.82 -1.88 23.49
C ASN A 637 -6.30 -1.52 23.39
N TYR A 638 -7.03 -1.50 24.52
CA TYR A 638 -8.47 -1.19 24.60
C TYR A 638 -9.31 -1.96 23.55
N GLY A 639 -9.16 -3.28 23.49
CA GLY A 639 -9.89 -4.14 22.54
C GLY A 639 -9.40 -4.07 21.09
N LYS A 640 -8.28 -3.38 20.81
CA LYS A 640 -7.69 -3.24 19.48
C LYS A 640 -6.40 -4.02 19.38
N GLY A 641 -6.19 -4.71 18.27
CA GLY A 641 -4.89 -5.33 17.96
C GLY A 641 -4.44 -6.44 18.91
N LYS A 642 -5.37 -7.13 19.56
CA LYS A 642 -5.07 -8.37 20.30
C LYS A 642 -4.36 -9.36 19.37
N TRP A 643 -3.32 -9.99 19.88
CA TRP A 643 -2.39 -10.90 19.22
C TRP A 643 -1.59 -10.34 18.05
N MET A 644 -1.65 -9.03 17.81
CA MET A 644 -0.77 -8.43 16.80
C MET A 644 0.68 -8.51 17.25
N LEU A 645 1.57 -8.65 16.28
CA LEU A 645 2.99 -8.43 16.54
C LEU A 645 3.20 -7.00 17.04
N SER A 646 4.10 -6.80 18.00
CA SER A 646 4.43 -5.46 18.52
C SER A 646 5.13 -4.63 17.46
N LYS A 647 4.91 -3.32 17.47
CA LYS A 647 5.60 -2.39 16.56
C LYS A 647 7.13 -2.52 16.71
N GLY A 648 7.84 -2.53 15.60
CA GLY A 648 9.29 -2.75 15.50
C GLY A 648 9.69 -4.23 15.46
N SER A 649 8.89 -5.12 16.05
CA SER A 649 9.19 -6.56 16.04
C SER A 649 9.04 -7.16 14.64
N GLY A 650 9.81 -8.22 14.38
CA GLY A 650 9.88 -8.84 13.07
C GLY A 650 10.80 -10.06 13.03
N ILE A 651 11.04 -10.57 11.82
CA ILE A 651 12.01 -11.63 11.55
C ILE A 651 12.80 -11.36 10.27
N ILE A 652 14.03 -11.84 10.20
CA ILE A 652 14.82 -11.90 8.96
C ILE A 652 14.55 -13.26 8.32
N LEU A 653 14.02 -13.24 7.09
CA LEU A 653 13.62 -14.44 6.35
C LEU A 653 14.78 -15.04 5.55
N ASP A 654 15.67 -14.19 5.05
CA ASP A 654 16.90 -14.56 4.33
C ASP A 654 17.80 -13.33 4.15
N LYS A 655 18.90 -13.47 3.38
CA LYS A 655 19.86 -12.39 3.07
C LYS A 655 19.23 -11.12 2.45
N TYR A 656 18.08 -11.25 1.80
CA TYR A 656 17.44 -10.18 1.04
C TYR A 656 16.02 -9.83 1.50
N ASN A 657 15.46 -10.55 2.46
CA ASN A 657 14.08 -10.37 2.89
C ASN A 657 13.95 -10.34 4.41
N SER A 658 13.23 -9.35 4.93
CA SER A 658 12.81 -9.29 6.34
C SER A 658 11.34 -8.88 6.45
N LEU A 659 10.71 -9.25 7.55
CA LEU A 659 9.34 -8.89 7.88
C LEU A 659 9.35 -8.02 9.14
N ILE A 660 8.72 -6.85 9.12
CA ILE A 660 8.67 -5.92 10.26
C ILE A 660 7.27 -5.37 10.49
N GLN A 661 6.83 -5.31 11.74
CA GLN A 661 5.59 -4.64 12.10
C GLN A 661 5.80 -3.13 12.25
N LEU A 662 5.24 -2.32 11.36
CA LEU A 662 5.35 -0.86 11.44
C LEU A 662 4.22 -0.17 12.22
N THR A 663 3.06 -0.83 12.34
CA THR A 663 1.86 -0.29 13.00
C THR A 663 1.51 -1.13 14.22
N GLY A 664 1.51 -0.54 15.42
CA GLY A 664 1.17 -1.21 16.67
C GLY A 664 -0.33 -1.19 17.00
N ALA A 665 -0.73 -1.92 18.04
CA ALA A 665 -2.11 -1.94 18.53
C ALA A 665 -2.62 -0.54 18.94
N GLN A 666 -1.72 0.31 19.46
CA GLN A 666 -2.00 1.70 19.82
C GLN A 666 -2.28 2.61 18.61
N ASP A 667 -1.73 2.29 17.45
CA ASP A 667 -1.91 3.05 16.21
C ASP A 667 -3.28 2.74 15.55
N ILE A 668 -3.92 1.62 15.93
CA ILE A 668 -5.25 1.26 15.47
C ILE A 668 -6.29 2.23 16.03
N LYS A 669 -7.09 2.79 15.12
CA LYS A 669 -8.10 3.81 15.45
C LYS A 669 -9.38 3.20 16.02
N THR A 670 -9.86 2.08 15.47
CA THR A 670 -11.09 1.42 15.92
C THR A 670 -10.93 -0.09 15.96
N PRO A 671 -11.65 -0.82 16.83
CA PRO A 671 -11.68 -2.29 16.82
C PRO A 671 -12.13 -2.89 15.47
N ASN A 672 -12.92 -2.14 14.69
CA ASN A 672 -13.44 -2.58 13.39
C ASN A 672 -12.38 -2.70 12.29
N HIS A 673 -11.18 -2.16 12.50
CA HIS A 673 -10.09 -2.22 11.52
C HIS A 673 -9.41 -3.60 11.44
N GLY A 674 -9.55 -4.45 12.47
CA GLY A 674 -8.82 -5.72 12.55
C GLY A 674 -7.32 -5.52 12.82
N MET A 675 -6.47 -6.43 12.33
CA MET A 675 -5.03 -6.35 12.48
C MET A 675 -4.36 -5.53 11.36
N ALA A 676 -3.36 -4.74 11.71
CA ALA A 676 -2.40 -4.25 10.73
C ALA A 676 -1.42 -5.39 10.38
N ARG A 677 -1.22 -5.65 9.08
CA ARG A 677 -0.23 -6.64 8.63
C ARG A 677 1.18 -6.07 8.74
N PRO A 678 2.19 -6.91 9.04
CA PRO A 678 3.57 -6.49 8.94
C PRO A 678 3.95 -6.21 7.48
N ILE A 679 5.06 -5.52 7.29
CA ILE A 679 5.63 -5.12 6.02
C ILE A 679 6.77 -6.04 5.65
N LEU A 680 6.79 -6.52 4.41
CA LEU A 680 7.86 -7.31 3.84
C LEU A 680 8.86 -6.38 3.14
N ILE A 681 10.04 -6.28 3.72
CA ILE A 681 11.18 -5.56 3.15
C ILE A 681 11.89 -6.50 2.19
N LYS A 682 12.05 -6.06 0.94
CA LYS A 682 12.79 -6.80 -0.09
C LYS A 682 13.96 -5.97 -0.59
N LEU A 683 15.16 -6.43 -0.29
CA LEU A 683 16.40 -5.87 -0.78
C LEU A 683 16.71 -6.46 -2.16
N HIS A 684 17.01 -5.60 -3.13
CA HIS A 684 17.44 -6.04 -4.45
C HIS A 684 18.85 -6.64 -4.38
N LYS A 685 19.11 -7.69 -5.16
CA LYS A 685 20.39 -8.43 -5.15
C LYS A 685 21.59 -7.61 -5.62
N GLU A 686 21.35 -6.57 -6.42
CA GLU A 686 22.37 -5.63 -6.92
C GLU A 686 22.83 -4.59 -5.87
N SER A 687 22.19 -4.54 -4.69
CA SER A 687 22.55 -3.61 -3.62
C SER A 687 23.95 -3.95 -3.05
N THR A 688 24.76 -2.93 -2.78
CA THR A 688 26.07 -3.09 -2.14
C THR A 688 25.99 -3.01 -0.63
N PHE A 689 25.07 -2.20 -0.09
CA PHE A 689 24.74 -2.18 1.33
C PHE A 689 23.57 -3.13 1.62
N ILE A 690 23.81 -4.15 2.46
CA ILE A 690 22.91 -5.29 2.63
C ILE A 690 22.48 -5.56 4.07
N ASP A 691 22.77 -4.65 5.00
CA ASP A 691 22.41 -4.81 6.41
C ASP A 691 20.89 -4.62 6.61
N LEU A 692 20.15 -5.73 6.53
CA LEU A 692 18.70 -5.73 6.74
C LEU A 692 18.28 -5.26 8.14
N GLN A 693 19.11 -5.45 9.17
CA GLN A 693 18.79 -5.02 10.53
C GLN A 693 18.81 -3.49 10.61
N TYR A 694 19.85 -2.86 10.06
CA TYR A 694 19.93 -1.41 9.89
C TYR A 694 18.77 -0.86 9.05
N LEU A 695 18.56 -1.42 7.86
CA LEU A 695 17.55 -0.94 6.92
C LEU A 695 16.13 -1.04 7.50
N SER A 696 15.84 -2.10 8.27
CA SER A 696 14.54 -2.26 8.92
C SER A 696 14.33 -1.24 10.06
N GLN A 697 15.38 -0.94 10.84
CA GLN A 697 15.34 0.13 11.86
C GLN A 697 15.13 1.51 11.22
N GLN A 698 15.82 1.80 10.11
CA GLN A 698 15.68 3.06 9.39
C GLN A 698 14.23 3.22 8.88
N LEU A 699 13.67 2.19 8.22
CA LEU A 699 12.28 2.18 7.79
C LEU A 699 11.30 2.43 8.94
N LEU A 700 11.52 1.80 10.10
CA LEU A 700 10.73 2.02 11.31
C LEU A 700 10.80 3.49 11.77
N ASN A 701 11.99 4.08 11.85
CA ASN A 701 12.16 5.47 12.27
C ASN A 701 11.47 6.44 11.30
N PHE A 702 11.55 6.17 9.99
CA PHE A 702 10.88 6.98 8.97
C PHE A 702 9.34 6.90 9.04
N THR A 703 8.74 5.96 9.78
CA THR A 703 7.29 6.01 10.10
C THR A 703 6.96 7.10 11.11
N GLY A 704 7.91 7.47 11.97
CA GLY A 704 7.78 8.53 12.97
C GLY A 704 7.93 9.94 12.40
N MET A 705 8.42 10.09 11.17
CA MET A 705 8.70 11.39 10.55
C MET A 705 7.50 12.05 9.86
N SER A 706 6.29 11.53 10.06
CA SER A 706 5.11 12.10 9.41
C SER A 706 4.61 13.36 10.12
N PHE A 707 4.84 14.53 9.52
CA PHE A 707 4.28 15.81 9.98
C PHE A 707 2.79 16.03 9.63
N ARG A 708 2.05 14.98 9.24
CA ARG A 708 0.58 15.05 9.07
C ARG A 708 -0.18 14.83 10.37
N SER A 709 0.44 14.14 11.32
CA SER A 709 -0.17 13.83 12.60
C SER A 709 0.89 13.38 13.60
N PHE A 710 0.61 13.51 14.89
CA PHE A 710 1.46 12.93 15.94
C PHE A 710 1.35 11.40 16.04
N SER A 711 0.41 10.78 15.34
CA SER A 711 0.40 9.32 15.15
C SER A 711 1.46 8.90 14.14
N THR A 712 2.05 7.73 14.34
CA THR A 712 3.01 7.18 13.38
C THR A 712 2.34 6.80 12.06
N ALA A 713 3.05 7.01 10.95
CA ALA A 713 2.56 6.68 9.63
C ALA A 713 2.59 5.16 9.40
N PRO A 714 1.61 4.59 8.68
CA PRO A 714 1.62 3.16 8.35
C PRO A 714 2.76 2.73 7.41
N LEU A 715 3.38 3.66 6.68
CA LEU A 715 4.55 3.45 5.83
C LEU A 715 5.60 4.54 6.10
N PRO A 716 6.88 4.29 5.81
CA PRO A 716 7.92 5.33 5.90
C PRO A 716 7.56 6.55 5.03
N VAL A 717 7.86 7.75 5.53
CA VAL A 717 7.52 9.01 4.86
C VAL A 717 8.09 9.13 3.45
N THR A 718 9.23 8.51 3.17
CA THR A 718 9.82 8.46 1.82
C THR A 718 8.85 7.91 0.77
N ILE A 719 8.06 6.89 1.14
CA ILE A 719 7.05 6.31 0.24
C ILE A 719 5.73 7.06 0.38
N TRP A 720 5.31 7.32 1.62
CA TRP A 720 4.03 7.96 1.89
C TRP A 720 3.92 9.33 1.23
N TYR A 721 4.93 10.18 1.39
CA TYR A 721 4.95 11.53 0.83
C TYR A 721 5.04 11.50 -0.69
N SER A 722 5.89 10.63 -1.25
CA SER A 722 5.95 10.42 -2.70
C SER A 722 4.58 10.05 -3.29
N GLN A 723 3.82 9.16 -2.63
CA GLN A 723 2.47 8.79 -3.06
C GLN A 723 1.46 9.96 -2.94
N MET A 724 1.59 10.78 -1.90
CA MET A 724 0.74 11.95 -1.73
C MET A 724 0.98 13.01 -2.80
N ILE A 725 2.25 13.32 -3.08
CA ILE A 725 2.64 14.24 -4.15
C ILE A 725 2.10 13.72 -5.48
N ALA A 726 2.33 12.44 -5.79
CA ALA A 726 1.86 11.78 -7.00
C ALA A 726 0.34 11.90 -7.20
N LYS A 727 -0.42 11.70 -6.12
CA LYS A 727 -1.88 11.81 -6.13
C LYS A 727 -2.34 13.26 -6.32
N LEU A 728 -1.73 14.22 -5.62
CA LEU A 728 -2.11 15.64 -5.74
C LEU A 728 -1.83 16.18 -7.14
N LEU A 729 -0.65 15.90 -7.70
CA LEU A 729 -0.31 16.30 -9.06
C LEU A 729 -1.26 15.70 -10.09
N GLY A 730 -1.62 14.41 -9.94
CA GLY A 730 -2.59 13.76 -10.80
C GLY A 730 -3.98 14.38 -10.73
N ASN A 731 -4.44 14.75 -9.54
CA ASN A 731 -5.78 15.32 -9.35
C ASN A 731 -5.88 16.79 -9.80
N MET A 732 -4.80 17.57 -9.69
CA MET A 732 -4.78 18.97 -10.14
C MET A 732 -4.65 19.11 -11.66
N LYS A 733 -4.31 18.03 -12.39
CA LYS A 733 -4.20 18.04 -13.85
C LYS A 733 -5.48 18.48 -14.56
N ASP A 734 -6.64 18.20 -13.96
CA ASP A 734 -7.95 18.56 -14.52
C ASP A 734 -8.35 20.03 -14.24
N ILE A 735 -7.49 20.82 -13.57
CA ILE A 735 -7.75 22.22 -13.24
C ILE A 735 -7.21 23.13 -14.35
N GLU A 736 -8.06 24.03 -14.84
CA GLU A 736 -7.72 24.96 -15.90
C GLU A 736 -6.56 25.91 -15.52
N GLY A 737 -5.55 25.95 -16.39
CA GLY A 737 -4.35 26.75 -16.24
C GLY A 737 -3.34 26.19 -15.23
N TRP A 738 -3.55 25.00 -14.67
CA TRP A 738 -2.55 24.33 -13.84
C TRP A 738 -1.38 23.84 -14.70
N ASP A 739 -0.18 24.24 -14.33
CA ASP A 739 1.06 23.68 -14.86
C ASP A 739 1.98 23.28 -13.71
N SER A 740 2.18 21.98 -13.59
CA SER A 740 3.02 21.37 -12.57
C SER A 740 4.52 21.64 -12.74
N ASP A 741 4.98 22.08 -13.91
CA ASP A 741 6.39 22.38 -14.14
C ASP A 741 6.80 23.73 -13.50
N ASN A 742 5.83 24.58 -13.14
CA ASN A 742 6.07 25.82 -12.39
C ASN A 742 6.38 25.60 -10.89
N MET A 743 6.35 24.36 -10.40
CA MET A 743 6.64 24.05 -8.99
C MET A 743 8.14 24.00 -8.62
N ILE A 744 9.04 24.33 -9.54
CA ILE A 744 10.49 24.09 -9.42
C ILE A 744 11.18 25.00 -8.37
N ASN A 745 10.52 26.06 -7.88
CA ASN A 745 11.13 27.06 -7.00
C ASN A 745 10.96 26.73 -5.50
N LYS A 746 10.37 27.64 -4.69
CA LYS A 746 10.30 27.51 -3.22
C LYS A 746 9.57 26.26 -2.73
N LEU A 747 8.55 25.80 -3.46
CA LEU A 747 7.75 24.65 -3.04
C LEU A 747 8.52 23.33 -3.08
N LYS A 748 9.67 23.28 -3.77
CA LYS A 748 10.56 22.12 -3.81
C LYS A 748 11.03 21.67 -2.43
N TYR A 749 11.26 22.64 -1.55
CA TYR A 749 11.76 22.49 -0.17
C TYR A 749 10.62 22.51 0.88
N SER A 750 9.42 22.94 0.48
CA SER A 750 8.25 22.98 1.35
C SER A 750 7.51 21.64 1.37
N ARG A 751 6.87 21.33 2.50
CA ARG A 751 6.02 20.15 2.68
C ARG A 751 4.56 20.46 2.28
N TRP A 752 4.37 21.11 1.14
CA TRP A 752 3.07 21.59 0.63
C TRP A 752 2.04 20.46 0.45
N PHE A 753 2.50 19.22 0.28
CA PHE A 753 1.68 18.03 0.00
C PHE A 753 0.99 17.43 1.23
N LEU A 754 1.35 17.85 2.46
CA LEU A 754 0.74 17.35 3.70
C LEU A 754 -0.75 17.68 3.79
#